data_AF-A0A2J8PWQ3-F1
#
_entry.id   AF-A0A2J8PWQ3-F1
#
_cell.length_a   1.000
_cell.length_b   1.000
_cell.length_c   1.000
_cell.angle_alpha   90.00
_cell.angle_beta   90.00
_cell.angle_gamma   90.00
#
_symmetry.space_group_name_H-M   'P 1'
#
loop_
_entity.id
_entity.type
_entity.pdbx_description
1 polymer ?
#
loop_
_entity_poly.entity_id
_entity_poly.type
_entity_poly.pdbx_seq_one_letter_code
_entity_poly.pdbx_strand_id
1 'polypeptide(L)'
;MTEELLKQQKLNSHETTITQQSVSDSHLAELQEKIQQTEATNKILQEKLNEMSYELKCAQESSQKQDGTIQNLKETLKSRERETEELYQVIEGQNDTMAKLREMLHQSQLGQLHSSEGTSPAQQQVALLDLQSALFCSQLEIQKLQRVVRQKERQLADAKQCVQFVEAAAHESEQQKEASWKHNQELRKALQQLQEELQNKSQQLRAWEAEKYNEIRTQEQNIQHLNHSLSHKEQLLQEFRELLQYRDNSDKTLEANEMLLEKLHQRIHDKAVALERAIDEKFSALEEKEKELRQLRLAVRERDHDLERLRGVLSSNEATMQSMESLLRAKGLEVEQLSTTCQNLQWLKEEMETKFSRWQKEQESIIQQLQTSLHDRNKEVEDLSATLLCKLGPGQSEIAEELCQRLQRKERMLQDLLSDRNKQVLEHEMEIQGLLQSVSTREQESQAAAEKLVQALMERNSELQALRQYLGGRDSLMSQAPISNQQAEVTPTGRLGKQTDQGSMQIPSRDDSTSLTAKEDVSIPRSTLGDLDTVAGLEKELSNAKEELELMAKKERESQMELSALQSMMAVQEEELQVQAADMESLTRNIQIKEDLIKDLQMQLVDPEDIPAMERLTQEVLLLREKVASVESQGQEISGNRRQQLLLMLEGLVDERSRLNEALQAERQLYSSLVKFHAHPESSERDRTLQVELEGAQVLRSRLEEVLGRSLERLNRLETLAAIGGGELESV
;
A
#
# COMPACT_ATOMS: atom_id res chain seq x y z
N MET A 1 101.67 -8.62 6.18
CA MET A 1 101.28 -9.71 5.27
C MET A 1 100.19 -10.62 5.86
N THR A 2 100.05 -10.79 7.18
CA THR A 2 99.02 -11.68 7.79
C THR A 2 97.69 -10.99 8.16
N GLU A 3 97.66 -9.68 8.42
CA GLU A 3 96.41 -8.98 8.77
C GLU A 3 95.53 -8.60 7.57
N GLU A 4 96.10 -8.35 6.39
CA GLU A 4 95.32 -8.07 5.18
C GLU A 4 94.60 -9.30 4.65
N LEU A 5 95.21 -10.49 4.75
CA LEU A 5 94.58 -11.77 4.39
C LEU A 5 93.37 -12.09 5.27
N LEU A 6 93.43 -11.80 6.58
CA LEU A 6 92.32 -12.00 7.52
C LEU A 6 91.16 -11.02 7.29
N LYS A 7 91.45 -9.77 6.86
CA LYS A 7 90.41 -8.81 6.46
C LYS A 7 89.74 -9.20 5.15
N GLN A 8 90.50 -9.65 4.14
CA GLN A 8 89.93 -10.13 2.88
C GLN A 8 89.10 -11.40 3.05
N GLN A 9 89.51 -12.33 3.92
CA GLN A 9 88.76 -13.57 4.14
C GLN A 9 87.45 -13.31 4.91
N LYS A 10 87.41 -12.35 5.83
CA LYS A 10 86.17 -11.90 6.51
C LYS A 10 85.23 -11.12 5.59
N LEU A 11 85.76 -10.30 4.69
CA LEU A 11 84.96 -9.60 3.68
C LEU A 11 84.33 -10.57 2.67
N ASN A 12 85.10 -11.54 2.17
CA ASN A 12 84.56 -12.57 1.26
C ASN A 12 83.54 -13.50 1.93
N SER A 13 83.69 -13.83 3.23
CA SER A 13 82.67 -14.60 3.97
C SER A 13 81.40 -13.79 4.20
N HIS A 14 81.50 -12.47 4.44
CA HIS A 14 80.33 -11.62 4.58
C HIS A 14 79.64 -11.36 3.25
N GLU A 15 80.37 -11.17 2.14
CA GLU A 15 79.77 -11.06 0.81
C GLU A 15 79.05 -12.35 0.36
N THR A 16 79.63 -13.53 0.65
CA THR A 16 78.96 -14.82 0.36
C THR A 16 77.74 -15.07 1.25
N THR A 17 77.75 -14.64 2.51
CA THR A 17 76.58 -14.74 3.39
C THR A 17 75.49 -13.75 2.98
N ILE A 18 75.84 -12.52 2.62
CA ILE A 18 74.90 -11.49 2.15
C ILE A 18 74.27 -11.88 0.81
N THR A 19 75.04 -12.44 -0.12
CA THR A 19 74.50 -12.92 -1.41
C THR A 19 73.65 -14.19 -1.25
N GLN A 20 74.01 -15.12 -0.36
CA GLN A 20 73.13 -16.25 -0.03
C GLN A 20 71.84 -15.83 0.67
N GLN A 21 71.90 -14.81 1.53
CA GLN A 21 70.74 -14.28 2.23
C GLN A 21 69.83 -13.49 1.28
N SER A 22 70.40 -12.68 0.37
CA SER A 22 69.61 -12.00 -0.67
C SER A 22 68.97 -12.96 -1.67
N VAL A 23 69.63 -14.08 -1.99
CA VAL A 23 69.07 -15.14 -2.85
C VAL A 23 67.98 -15.93 -2.11
N SER A 24 68.12 -16.14 -0.80
CA SER A 24 67.09 -16.78 0.02
C SER A 24 65.86 -15.87 0.19
N ASP A 25 66.07 -14.56 0.36
CA ASP A 25 65.01 -13.57 0.45
C ASP A 25 64.29 -13.38 -0.89
N SER A 26 65.01 -13.43 -2.03
CA SER A 26 64.39 -13.43 -3.35
C SER A 26 63.57 -14.69 -3.61
N HIS A 27 64.07 -15.87 -3.19
CA HIS A 27 63.32 -17.12 -3.31
C HIS A 27 62.10 -17.17 -2.39
N LEU A 28 62.18 -16.60 -1.18
CA LEU A 28 61.03 -16.45 -0.29
C LEU A 28 59.98 -15.51 -0.89
N ALA A 29 60.38 -14.40 -1.50
CA ALA A 29 59.47 -13.49 -2.19
C ALA A 29 58.79 -14.15 -3.40
N GLU A 30 59.53 -14.91 -4.23
CA GLU A 30 58.97 -15.68 -5.34
C GLU A 30 57.98 -16.77 -4.87
N LEU A 31 58.26 -17.43 -3.76
CA LEU A 31 57.34 -18.41 -3.16
C LEU A 31 56.09 -17.73 -2.60
N GLN A 32 56.24 -16.57 -1.97
CA GLN A 32 55.12 -15.78 -1.46
C GLN A 32 54.21 -15.30 -2.60
N GLU A 33 54.79 -14.83 -3.71
CA GLU A 33 54.05 -14.42 -4.90
C GLU A 33 53.33 -15.61 -5.54
N LYS A 34 53.98 -16.77 -5.65
CA LYS A 34 53.33 -18.00 -6.12
C LYS A 34 52.19 -18.45 -5.21
N ILE A 35 52.33 -18.34 -3.89
CA ILE A 35 51.27 -18.64 -2.93
C ILE A 35 50.08 -17.69 -3.15
N GLN A 36 50.32 -16.38 -3.18
CA GLN A 36 49.27 -15.39 -3.45
C GLN A 36 48.59 -15.61 -4.80
N GLN A 37 49.35 -15.97 -5.83
CA GLN A 37 48.83 -16.29 -7.15
C GLN A 37 47.96 -17.56 -7.10
N THR A 38 48.40 -18.62 -6.40
CA THR A 38 47.60 -19.83 -6.22
C THR A 38 46.33 -19.58 -5.40
N GLU A 39 46.40 -18.75 -4.36
CA GLU A 39 45.25 -18.34 -3.54
C GLU A 39 44.24 -17.54 -4.37
N ALA A 40 44.70 -16.61 -5.20
CA ALA A 40 43.84 -15.87 -6.12
C ALA A 40 43.18 -16.81 -7.15
N THR A 41 43.93 -17.76 -7.72
CA THR A 41 43.35 -18.75 -8.64
C THR A 41 42.35 -19.67 -7.94
N ASN A 42 42.62 -20.11 -6.71
CA ASN A 42 41.67 -20.91 -5.92
C ASN A 42 40.40 -20.13 -5.61
N LYS A 43 40.51 -18.84 -5.27
CA LYS A 43 39.36 -17.98 -5.05
C LYS A 43 38.48 -17.88 -6.30
N ILE A 44 39.09 -17.65 -7.47
CA ILE A 44 38.36 -17.61 -8.75
C ILE A 44 37.71 -18.96 -9.07
N LEU A 45 38.40 -20.08 -8.81
CA LEU A 45 37.83 -21.41 -9.01
C LEU A 45 36.67 -21.70 -8.05
N GLN A 46 36.75 -21.22 -6.80
CA GLN A 46 35.68 -21.33 -5.82
C GLN A 46 34.46 -20.50 -6.24
N GLU A 47 34.67 -19.28 -6.73
CA GLU A 47 33.63 -18.42 -7.28
C GLU A 47 32.94 -19.09 -8.48
N LYS A 48 33.72 -19.63 -9.43
CA LYS A 48 33.17 -20.39 -10.57
C LYS A 48 32.43 -21.65 -10.16
N LEU A 49 32.89 -22.38 -9.14
CA LEU A 49 32.19 -23.55 -8.62
C LEU A 49 30.83 -23.14 -8.02
N ASN A 50 30.80 -22.02 -7.30
CA ASN A 50 29.56 -21.48 -6.73
C ASN A 50 28.60 -21.03 -7.83
N GLU A 51 29.08 -20.32 -8.85
CA GLU A 51 28.29 -19.92 -10.03
C GLU A 51 27.69 -21.14 -10.73
N MET A 52 28.50 -22.15 -11.05
CA MET A 52 28.02 -23.40 -11.66
C MET A 52 27.01 -24.12 -10.76
N SER A 53 27.19 -24.10 -9.44
CA SER A 53 26.24 -24.70 -8.50
C SER A 53 24.89 -23.97 -8.48
N TYR A 54 24.92 -22.65 -8.64
CA TYR A 54 23.73 -21.82 -8.73
C TYR A 54 23.00 -22.05 -10.05
N GLU A 55 23.73 -22.06 -11.17
CA GLU A 55 23.17 -22.38 -12.49
C GLU A 55 22.55 -23.78 -12.52
N LEU A 56 23.20 -24.78 -11.91
CA LEU A 56 22.64 -26.13 -11.79
C LEU A 56 21.34 -26.16 -10.98
N LYS A 57 21.27 -25.42 -9.85
CA LYS A 57 20.03 -25.31 -9.06
C LYS A 57 18.93 -24.63 -9.87
N CYS A 58 19.22 -23.53 -10.56
CA CYS A 58 18.25 -22.86 -11.41
C CYS A 58 17.76 -23.75 -12.57
N ALA A 59 18.66 -24.51 -13.19
CA ALA A 59 18.32 -25.48 -14.23
C ALA A 59 17.45 -26.62 -13.67
N GLN A 60 17.75 -27.11 -12.47
CA GLN A 60 16.96 -28.14 -11.79
C GLN A 60 15.55 -27.64 -11.44
N GLU A 61 15.42 -26.44 -10.89
CA GLU A 61 14.12 -25.81 -10.61
C GLU A 61 13.31 -25.59 -11.90
N SER A 62 13.97 -25.19 -12.98
CA SER A 62 13.34 -25.07 -14.31
C SER A 62 12.85 -26.42 -14.84
N SER A 63 13.66 -27.49 -14.71
CA SER A 63 13.27 -28.85 -15.08
C SER A 63 12.08 -29.34 -14.28
N GLN A 64 12.06 -29.11 -12.96
CA GLN A 64 10.94 -29.50 -12.10
C GLN A 64 9.65 -28.76 -12.48
N LYS A 65 9.74 -27.48 -12.84
CA LYS A 65 8.60 -26.71 -13.37
C LYS A 65 8.12 -27.28 -14.71
N GLN A 66 9.05 -27.64 -15.60
CA GLN A 66 8.71 -28.29 -16.87
C GLN A 66 8.02 -29.65 -16.65
N ASP A 67 8.51 -30.48 -15.73
CA ASP A 67 7.89 -31.76 -15.37
C ASP A 67 6.47 -31.57 -14.82
N GLY A 68 6.26 -30.55 -13.98
CA GLY A 68 4.93 -30.15 -13.51
C GLY A 68 3.99 -29.76 -14.66
N THR A 69 4.48 -28.98 -15.63
CA THR A 69 3.68 -28.65 -16.82
C THR A 69 3.38 -29.86 -17.70
N ILE A 70 4.34 -30.77 -17.89
CA ILE A 70 4.15 -32.02 -18.66
C ILE A 70 3.10 -32.90 -17.99
N GLN A 71 3.14 -33.02 -16.66
CA GLN A 71 2.16 -33.80 -15.90
C GLN A 71 0.75 -33.22 -16.05
N ASN A 72 0.58 -31.91 -15.93
CA ASN A 72 -0.70 -31.24 -16.16
C ASN A 72 -1.21 -31.45 -17.59
N LEU A 73 -0.33 -31.33 -18.58
CA LEU A 73 -0.68 -31.60 -19.99
C LEU A 73 -1.06 -33.07 -20.21
N LYS A 74 -0.42 -34.01 -19.52
CA LYS A 74 -0.77 -35.44 -19.58
C LYS A 74 -2.14 -35.73 -18.97
N GLU A 75 -2.50 -35.04 -17.88
CA GLU A 75 -3.81 -35.16 -17.25
C GLU A 75 -4.93 -34.56 -18.10
N THR A 76 -4.68 -33.40 -18.71
CA THR A 76 -5.62 -32.80 -19.66
C THR A 76 -5.82 -33.66 -20.90
N LEU A 77 -4.75 -34.27 -21.45
CA LEU A 77 -4.85 -35.23 -22.56
C LEU A 77 -5.71 -36.44 -22.18
N LYS A 78 -5.46 -37.07 -21.02
CA LYS A 78 -6.29 -38.18 -20.52
C LYS A 78 -7.76 -37.79 -20.31
N SER A 79 -8.03 -36.54 -19.97
CA SER A 79 -9.41 -36.03 -19.87
C SER A 79 -10.05 -35.94 -21.26
N ARG A 80 -9.32 -35.41 -22.25
CA ARG A 80 -9.77 -35.34 -23.64
C ARG A 80 -9.99 -36.72 -24.26
N GLU A 81 -9.12 -37.69 -24.00
CA GLU A 81 -9.29 -39.08 -24.44
C GLU A 81 -10.60 -39.67 -23.89
N ARG A 82 -10.90 -39.47 -22.61
CA ARG A 82 -12.19 -39.88 -22.00
C ARG A 82 -13.39 -39.19 -22.65
N GLU A 83 -13.31 -37.88 -22.90
CA GLU A 83 -14.37 -37.15 -23.62
C GLU A 83 -14.58 -37.74 -25.03
N THR A 84 -13.51 -38.09 -25.74
CA THR A 84 -13.63 -38.71 -27.07
C THR A 84 -14.25 -40.11 -27.02
N GLU A 85 -13.91 -40.94 -26.04
CA GLU A 85 -14.52 -42.26 -25.83
C GLU A 85 -16.02 -42.15 -25.51
N GLU A 86 -16.42 -41.18 -24.68
CA GLU A 86 -17.83 -40.89 -24.41
C GLU A 86 -18.59 -40.48 -25.69
N LEU A 87 -17.97 -39.64 -26.53
CA LEU A 87 -18.56 -39.26 -27.82
C LEU A 87 -18.72 -40.45 -28.76
N TYR A 88 -17.74 -41.36 -28.81
CA TYR A 88 -17.87 -42.61 -29.58
C TYR A 88 -19.06 -43.47 -29.09
N GLN A 89 -19.22 -43.62 -27.77
CA GLN A 89 -20.36 -44.35 -27.19
C GLN A 89 -21.72 -43.71 -27.52
N VAL A 90 -21.78 -42.37 -27.56
CA VAL A 90 -22.99 -41.64 -27.96
C VAL A 90 -23.32 -41.88 -29.43
N ILE A 91 -22.32 -41.83 -30.31
CA ILE A 91 -22.49 -42.10 -31.75
C ILE A 91 -22.98 -43.53 -31.97
N GLU A 92 -22.41 -44.51 -31.28
CA GLU A 92 -22.89 -45.91 -31.33
C GLU A 92 -24.35 -46.03 -30.87
N GLY A 93 -24.70 -45.44 -29.73
CA GLY A 93 -26.08 -45.43 -29.24
C GLY A 93 -27.06 -44.75 -30.21
N GLN A 94 -26.64 -43.67 -30.86
CA GLN A 94 -27.45 -43.01 -31.90
C GLN A 94 -27.62 -43.91 -33.14
N ASN A 95 -26.56 -44.57 -33.60
CA ASN A 95 -26.62 -45.51 -34.73
C ASN A 95 -27.56 -46.68 -34.44
N ASP A 96 -27.56 -47.22 -33.21
CA ASP A 96 -28.48 -48.27 -32.78
C ASP A 96 -29.95 -47.81 -32.78
N THR A 97 -30.21 -46.57 -32.30
CA THR A 97 -31.57 -46.02 -32.35
C THR A 97 -32.04 -45.75 -33.77
N MET A 98 -31.15 -45.27 -34.65
CA MET A 98 -31.43 -45.08 -36.08
C MET A 98 -31.71 -46.42 -36.77
N ALA A 99 -31.00 -47.49 -36.42
CA ALA A 99 -31.27 -48.84 -36.92
C ALA A 99 -32.67 -49.33 -36.50
N LYS A 100 -33.02 -49.19 -35.22
CA LYS A 100 -34.35 -49.56 -34.69
C LYS A 100 -35.48 -48.75 -35.33
N LEU A 101 -35.29 -47.44 -35.55
CA LEU A 101 -36.28 -46.60 -36.22
C LEU A 101 -36.48 -46.97 -37.69
N ARG A 102 -35.40 -47.30 -38.41
CA ARG A 102 -35.51 -47.84 -39.77
C ARG A 102 -36.28 -49.17 -39.79
N GLU A 103 -36.03 -50.04 -38.82
CA GLU A 103 -36.72 -51.32 -38.66
C GLU A 103 -38.23 -51.14 -38.36
N MET A 104 -38.59 -50.20 -37.48
CA MET A 104 -39.99 -49.87 -37.18
C MET A 104 -40.70 -49.19 -38.36
N LEU A 105 -40.01 -48.33 -39.13
CA LEU A 105 -40.56 -47.74 -40.35
C LEU A 105 -40.89 -48.83 -41.39
N HIS A 106 -40.00 -49.79 -41.57
CA HIS A 106 -40.25 -50.94 -42.43
C HIS A 106 -41.43 -51.79 -41.92
N GLN A 107 -41.55 -52.02 -40.61
CA GLN A 107 -42.70 -52.73 -40.01
C GLN A 107 -44.02 -51.98 -40.17
N SER A 108 -44.02 -50.65 -40.04
CA SER A 108 -45.20 -49.79 -40.24
C SER A 108 -45.65 -49.79 -41.71
N GLN A 109 -44.71 -49.76 -42.66
CA GLN A 109 -45.01 -49.85 -44.09
C GLN A 109 -45.59 -51.23 -44.47
N LEU A 110 -45.12 -52.31 -43.81
CA LEU A 110 -45.70 -53.66 -43.92
C LEU A 110 -47.11 -53.76 -43.32
N GLY A 111 -47.41 -52.98 -42.26
CA GLY A 111 -48.74 -52.87 -41.67
C GLY A 111 -49.75 -52.07 -42.52
N GLN A 112 -49.32 -51.02 -43.22
CA GLN A 112 -50.17 -50.20 -44.09
C GLN A 112 -50.61 -50.90 -45.38
N LEU A 113 -49.90 -51.94 -45.83
CA LEU A 113 -50.32 -52.77 -46.97
C LEU A 113 -51.54 -53.66 -46.68
N HIS A 114 -52.07 -53.68 -45.43
CA HIS A 114 -53.15 -54.58 -45.01
C HIS A 114 -54.47 -53.92 -44.56
N SER A 115 -54.66 -52.59 -44.66
CA SER A 115 -55.95 -51.98 -44.25
C SER A 115 -56.35 -50.78 -45.11
N SER A 116 -57.39 -51.00 -45.91
CA SER A 116 -58.11 -50.01 -46.71
C SER A 116 -59.50 -49.75 -46.11
N GLU A 117 -59.91 -48.46 -46.12
CA GLU A 117 -61.25 -47.87 -45.92
C GLU A 117 -61.77 -47.53 -44.50
N GLY A 118 -62.19 -46.26 -44.33
CA GLY A 118 -63.18 -45.79 -43.33
C GLY A 118 -62.71 -44.67 -42.37
N THR A 119 -63.30 -43.47 -42.45
CA THR A 119 -63.07 -42.31 -41.55
C THR A 119 -63.95 -42.34 -40.28
N SER A 120 -63.38 -41.89 -39.14
CA SER A 120 -63.79 -42.06 -37.71
C SER A 120 -63.61 -43.51 -37.21
N PRO A 121 -62.99 -43.87 -36.05
CA PRO A 121 -62.30 -43.19 -34.93
C PRO A 121 -60.76 -43.14 -35.08
N ALA A 122 -60.24 -43.48 -36.26
CA ALA A 122 -58.81 -43.52 -36.57
C ALA A 122 -58.09 -42.17 -36.36
N GLN A 123 -58.75 -41.03 -36.59
CA GLN A 123 -58.15 -39.70 -36.40
C GLN A 123 -57.93 -39.32 -34.94
N GLN A 124 -58.79 -39.75 -34.01
CA GLN A 124 -58.56 -39.54 -32.57
C GLN A 124 -57.48 -40.49 -32.03
N GLN A 125 -57.40 -41.71 -32.56
CA GLN A 125 -56.29 -42.62 -32.26
C GLN A 125 -54.96 -42.10 -32.81
N VAL A 126 -54.92 -41.56 -34.03
CA VAL A 126 -53.73 -40.93 -34.61
C VAL A 126 -53.31 -39.71 -33.79
N ALA A 127 -54.23 -38.81 -33.43
CA ALA A 127 -53.89 -37.66 -32.59
C ALA A 127 -53.40 -38.05 -31.18
N LEU A 128 -53.95 -39.12 -30.58
CA LEU A 128 -53.46 -39.67 -29.31
C LEU A 128 -52.08 -40.32 -29.44
N LEU A 129 -51.81 -41.03 -30.54
CA LEU A 129 -50.50 -41.61 -30.87
C LEU A 129 -49.45 -40.53 -31.15
N ASP A 130 -49.84 -39.44 -31.81
CA ASP A 130 -48.98 -38.28 -32.06
C ASP A 130 -48.65 -37.56 -30.74
N LEU A 131 -49.63 -37.39 -29.86
CA LEU A 131 -49.40 -36.86 -28.51
C LEU A 131 -48.53 -37.79 -27.66
N GLN A 132 -48.74 -39.11 -27.72
CA GLN A 132 -47.88 -40.07 -27.03
C GLN A 132 -46.44 -40.05 -27.57
N SER A 133 -46.27 -39.92 -28.88
CA SER A 133 -44.96 -39.80 -29.52
C SER A 133 -44.28 -38.49 -29.15
N ALA A 134 -45.02 -37.38 -29.14
CA ALA A 134 -44.50 -36.07 -28.70
C ALA A 134 -44.10 -36.08 -27.22
N LEU A 135 -44.88 -36.74 -26.35
CA LEU A 135 -44.60 -36.87 -24.93
C LEU A 135 -43.36 -37.76 -24.69
N PHE A 136 -43.21 -38.83 -25.47
CA PHE A 136 -42.01 -39.67 -25.43
C PHE A 136 -40.76 -38.91 -25.90
N CYS A 137 -40.86 -38.16 -27.00
CA CYS A 137 -39.76 -37.32 -27.51
C CYS A 137 -39.32 -36.27 -26.49
N SER A 138 -40.27 -35.57 -25.88
CA SER A 138 -39.98 -34.57 -24.85
C SER A 138 -39.42 -35.20 -23.57
N GLN A 139 -39.85 -36.41 -23.18
CA GLN A 139 -39.26 -37.13 -22.05
C GLN A 139 -37.81 -37.57 -22.32
N LEU A 140 -37.49 -37.98 -23.55
CA LEU A 140 -36.12 -38.28 -23.99
C LEU A 140 -35.24 -37.03 -24.02
N GLU A 141 -35.79 -35.90 -24.45
CA GLU A 141 -35.11 -34.62 -24.48
C GLU A 141 -34.79 -34.12 -23.06
N ILE A 142 -35.74 -34.23 -22.12
CA ILE A 142 -35.50 -33.94 -20.70
C ILE A 142 -34.39 -34.84 -20.14
N GLN A 143 -34.37 -36.14 -20.46
CA GLN A 143 -33.29 -37.03 -20.01
C GLN A 143 -31.93 -36.66 -20.61
N LYS A 144 -31.87 -36.24 -21.88
CA LYS A 144 -30.64 -35.74 -22.50
C LYS A 144 -30.15 -34.48 -21.79
N LEU A 145 -31.04 -33.50 -21.57
CA LEU A 145 -30.71 -32.27 -20.87
C LEU A 145 -30.23 -32.54 -19.43
N GLN A 146 -30.87 -33.44 -18.69
CA GLN A 146 -30.42 -33.82 -17.34
C GLN A 146 -29.01 -34.43 -17.31
N ARG A 147 -28.61 -35.18 -18.35
CA ARG A 147 -27.24 -35.72 -18.44
C ARG A 147 -26.23 -34.61 -18.72
N VAL A 148 -26.57 -33.69 -19.61
CA VAL A 148 -25.73 -32.52 -19.90
C VAL A 148 -25.56 -31.65 -18.66
N VAL A 149 -26.62 -31.43 -17.88
CA VAL A 149 -26.54 -30.69 -16.60
C VAL A 149 -25.57 -31.38 -15.64
N ARG A 150 -25.70 -32.69 -15.42
CA ARG A 150 -24.77 -33.44 -14.54
C ARG A 150 -23.32 -33.42 -15.02
N GLN A 151 -23.10 -33.44 -16.34
CA GLN A 151 -21.76 -33.31 -16.92
C GLN A 151 -21.19 -31.91 -16.66
N LYS A 152 -22.00 -30.86 -16.83
CA LYS A 152 -21.60 -29.48 -16.55
C LYS A 152 -21.34 -29.24 -15.06
N GLU A 153 -22.10 -29.86 -14.17
CA GLU A 153 -21.85 -29.81 -12.72
C GLU A 153 -20.50 -30.42 -12.34
N ARG A 154 -20.12 -31.56 -12.95
CA ARG A 154 -18.78 -32.16 -12.75
C ARG A 154 -17.67 -31.28 -13.31
N GLN A 155 -17.83 -30.78 -14.53
CA GLN A 155 -16.85 -29.84 -15.13
C GLN A 155 -16.68 -28.59 -14.27
N LEU A 156 -17.76 -28.07 -13.68
CA LEU A 156 -17.71 -26.94 -12.77
C LEU A 156 -16.98 -27.31 -11.46
N ALA A 157 -17.20 -28.50 -10.91
CA ALA A 157 -16.50 -28.96 -9.71
C ALA A 157 -15.00 -29.14 -9.96
N ASP A 158 -14.61 -29.77 -11.08
CA ASP A 158 -13.22 -29.95 -11.47
C ASP A 158 -12.54 -28.60 -11.72
N ALA A 159 -13.23 -27.66 -12.41
CA ALA A 159 -12.71 -26.32 -12.61
C ALA A 159 -12.53 -25.56 -11.29
N LYS A 160 -13.46 -25.68 -10.34
CA LYS A 160 -13.33 -25.09 -9.00
C LYS A 160 -12.13 -25.66 -8.25
N GLN A 161 -11.90 -26.97 -8.34
CA GLN A 161 -10.76 -27.61 -7.70
C GLN A 161 -9.43 -27.17 -8.33
N CYS A 162 -9.38 -27.07 -9.67
CA CYS A 162 -8.21 -26.51 -10.37
C CYS A 162 -7.93 -25.06 -9.97
N VAL A 163 -8.96 -24.22 -9.84
CA VAL A 163 -8.82 -22.83 -9.37
C VAL A 163 -8.22 -22.81 -7.96
N GLN A 164 -8.73 -23.63 -7.03
CA GLN A 164 -8.18 -23.72 -5.67
C GLN A 164 -6.70 -24.13 -5.63
N PHE A 165 -6.28 -25.06 -6.48
CA PHE A 165 -4.87 -25.44 -6.57
C PHE A 165 -3.99 -24.31 -7.13
N VAL A 166 -4.48 -23.58 -8.13
CA VAL A 166 -3.75 -22.43 -8.70
C VAL A 166 -3.67 -21.29 -7.68
N GLU A 167 -4.74 -21.03 -6.94
CA GLU A 167 -4.77 -20.05 -5.84
C GLU A 167 -3.78 -20.43 -4.72
N ALA A 168 -3.74 -21.71 -4.32
CA ALA A 168 -2.78 -22.19 -3.33
C ALA A 168 -1.32 -22.05 -3.81
N ALA A 169 -1.03 -22.45 -5.05
CA ALA A 169 0.30 -22.32 -5.63
C ALA A 169 0.72 -20.85 -5.83
N ALA A 170 -0.24 -19.96 -6.12
CA ALA A 170 0.00 -18.51 -6.18
C ALA A 170 0.35 -17.95 -4.81
N HIS A 171 -0.40 -18.32 -3.76
CA HIS A 171 -0.10 -17.93 -2.38
C HIS A 171 1.25 -18.45 -1.89
N GLU A 172 1.62 -19.70 -2.19
CA GLU A 172 2.94 -20.25 -1.85
C GLU A 172 4.08 -19.48 -2.56
N SER A 173 3.88 -19.14 -3.84
CA SER A 173 4.84 -18.33 -4.62
C SER A 173 4.98 -16.90 -4.08
N GLU A 174 3.88 -16.28 -3.64
CA GLU A 174 3.90 -14.97 -2.97
C GLU A 174 4.64 -15.03 -1.64
N GLN A 175 4.36 -16.03 -0.80
CA GLN A 175 5.07 -16.24 0.47
C GLN A 175 6.57 -16.46 0.26
N GLN A 176 6.95 -17.24 -0.76
CA GLN A 176 8.36 -17.45 -1.09
C GLN A 176 9.03 -16.15 -1.55
N LYS A 177 8.35 -15.34 -2.37
CA LYS A 177 8.84 -14.02 -2.78
C LYS A 177 9.01 -13.09 -1.57
N GLU A 178 8.03 -13.03 -0.67
CA GLU A 178 8.12 -12.24 0.57
C GLU A 178 9.28 -12.69 1.45
N ALA A 179 9.45 -14.00 1.67
CA ALA A 179 10.56 -14.54 2.44
C ALA A 179 11.92 -14.19 1.81
N SER A 180 12.05 -14.35 0.49
CA SER A 180 13.27 -13.98 -0.23
C SER A 180 13.55 -12.47 -0.20
N TRP A 181 12.51 -11.64 -0.27
CA TRP A 181 12.63 -10.19 -0.17
C TRP A 181 13.08 -9.75 1.23
N LYS A 182 12.49 -10.33 2.29
CA LYS A 182 12.89 -10.10 3.69
C LYS A 182 14.35 -10.48 3.92
N HIS A 183 14.76 -11.67 3.48
CA HIS A 183 16.16 -12.09 3.56
C HIS A 183 17.11 -11.16 2.80
N ASN A 184 16.74 -10.71 1.60
CA ASN A 184 17.53 -9.73 0.85
C ASN A 184 17.60 -8.37 1.57
N GLN A 185 16.54 -7.95 2.24
CA GLN A 185 16.52 -6.71 3.02
C GLN A 185 17.43 -6.82 4.24
N GLU A 186 17.41 -7.94 4.95
CA GLU A 186 18.32 -8.24 6.07
C GLU A 186 19.78 -8.27 5.62
N LEU A 187 20.08 -8.93 4.49
CA LEU A 187 21.42 -8.92 3.90
C LEU A 187 21.88 -7.50 3.55
N ARG A 188 21.00 -6.67 2.98
CA ARG A 188 21.33 -5.26 2.70
C ARG A 188 21.61 -4.48 3.98
N LYS A 189 20.82 -4.66 5.03
CA LYS A 189 21.05 -4.03 6.34
C LYS A 189 22.38 -4.49 6.96
N ALA A 190 22.65 -5.79 6.95
CA ALA A 190 23.92 -6.36 7.45
C ALA A 190 25.12 -5.84 6.66
N LEU A 191 25.01 -5.75 5.33
CA LEU A 191 26.06 -5.16 4.48
C LEU A 191 26.29 -3.68 4.78
N GLN A 192 25.24 -2.89 4.99
CA GLN A 192 25.36 -1.49 5.38
C GLN A 192 26.04 -1.34 6.73
N GLN A 193 25.64 -2.12 7.73
CA GLN A 193 26.28 -2.14 9.05
C GLN A 193 27.76 -2.51 8.97
N LEU A 194 28.12 -3.55 8.21
CA LEU A 194 29.51 -3.95 8.02
C LEU A 194 30.33 -2.89 7.27
N GLN A 195 29.72 -2.18 6.30
CA GLN A 195 30.37 -1.07 5.61
C GLN A 195 30.64 0.10 6.56
N GLU A 196 29.66 0.45 7.41
CA GLU A 196 29.83 1.49 8.44
C GLU A 196 30.89 1.10 9.47
N GLU A 197 30.87 -0.13 9.96
CA GLU A 197 31.89 -0.64 10.88
C GLU A 197 33.30 -0.62 10.27
N LEU A 198 33.42 -1.03 9.01
CA LEU A 198 34.69 -0.99 8.29
C LEU A 198 35.18 0.45 8.11
N GLN A 199 34.28 1.37 7.74
CA GLN A 199 34.60 2.79 7.60
C GLN A 199 35.02 3.40 8.94
N ASN A 200 34.32 3.07 10.03
CA ASN A 200 34.65 3.50 11.38
C ASN A 200 36.01 2.98 11.84
N LYS A 201 36.29 1.69 11.65
CA LYS A 201 37.61 1.10 11.95
C LYS A 201 38.72 1.73 11.11
N SER A 202 38.48 1.98 9.82
CA SER A 202 39.44 2.68 8.94
C SER A 202 39.74 4.11 9.41
N GLN A 203 38.72 4.84 9.86
CA GLN A 203 38.90 6.19 10.40
C GLN A 203 39.64 6.16 11.74
N GLN A 204 39.32 5.21 12.63
CA GLN A 204 40.02 5.02 13.90
C GLN A 204 41.50 4.69 13.69
N LEU A 205 41.82 3.79 12.76
CA LEU A 205 43.21 3.46 12.42
C LEU A 205 43.96 4.68 11.89
N ARG A 206 43.35 5.46 10.97
CA ARG A 206 43.96 6.70 10.46
C ARG A 206 44.18 7.74 11.56
N ALA A 207 43.23 7.87 12.49
CA ALA A 207 43.37 8.78 13.63
C ALA A 207 44.52 8.33 14.55
N TRP A 208 44.58 7.04 14.88
CA TRP A 208 45.64 6.47 15.71
C TRP A 208 47.02 6.57 15.05
N GLU A 209 47.11 6.31 13.75
CA GLU A 209 48.34 6.50 12.98
C GLU A 209 48.78 7.96 13.02
N ALA A 210 47.87 8.92 12.80
CA ALA A 210 48.17 10.35 12.87
C ALA A 210 48.64 10.76 14.28
N GLU A 211 48.01 10.25 15.33
CA GLU A 211 48.43 10.45 16.72
C GLU A 211 49.85 9.90 16.94
N LYS A 212 50.17 8.70 16.46
CA LYS A 212 51.51 8.13 16.59
C LYS A 212 52.56 8.90 15.82
N TYR A 213 52.27 9.35 14.60
CA TYR A 213 53.18 10.23 13.86
C TYR A 213 53.42 11.55 14.59
N ASN A 214 52.39 12.12 15.23
CA ASN A 214 52.54 13.33 16.02
C ASN A 214 53.36 13.07 17.30
N GLU A 215 53.10 11.98 18.01
CA GLU A 215 53.91 11.56 19.17
C GLU A 215 55.38 11.40 18.78
N ILE A 216 55.69 10.66 17.72
CA ILE A 216 57.05 10.48 17.22
C ILE A 216 57.69 11.83 16.88
N ARG A 217 56.98 12.69 16.13
CA ARG A 217 57.49 14.03 15.77
C ARG A 217 57.82 14.87 17.02
N THR A 218 56.95 14.87 18.04
CA THR A 218 57.20 15.60 19.28
C THR A 218 58.36 15.02 20.08
N GLN A 219 58.51 13.69 20.11
CA GLN A 219 59.66 13.03 20.73
C GLN A 219 60.96 13.35 20.01
N GLU A 220 60.98 13.33 18.68
CA GLU A 220 62.13 13.73 17.87
C GLU A 220 62.53 15.18 18.14
N GLN A 221 61.56 16.10 18.18
CA GLN A 221 61.79 17.50 18.55
C GLN A 221 62.38 17.62 19.96
N ASN A 222 61.84 16.88 20.93
CA ASN A 222 62.36 16.87 22.30
C ASN A 222 63.80 16.34 22.38
N ILE A 223 64.10 15.26 21.65
CA ILE A 223 65.47 14.70 21.55
C ILE A 223 66.41 15.74 20.93
N GLN A 224 65.98 16.40 19.85
CA GLN A 224 66.76 17.48 19.25
C GLN A 224 67.02 18.60 20.26
N HIS A 225 66.00 19.11 20.94
CA HIS A 225 66.16 20.16 21.96
C HIS A 225 67.09 19.73 23.10
N LEU A 226 66.96 18.51 23.60
CA LEU A 226 67.83 17.96 24.65
C LEU A 226 69.27 17.83 24.17
N ASN A 227 69.50 17.38 22.93
CA ASN A 227 70.84 17.29 22.34
C ASN A 227 71.49 18.67 22.21
N HIS A 228 70.75 19.69 21.74
CA HIS A 228 71.26 21.06 21.69
C HIS A 228 71.57 21.60 23.09
N SER A 229 70.70 21.35 24.07
CA SER A 229 70.92 21.76 25.47
C SER A 229 72.12 21.07 26.11
N LEU A 230 72.30 19.77 25.85
CA LEU A 230 73.40 18.97 26.36
C LEU A 230 74.72 19.44 25.75
N SER A 231 74.78 19.62 24.42
CA SER A 231 75.94 20.19 23.73
C SER A 231 76.32 21.56 24.29
N HIS A 232 75.33 22.43 24.53
CA HIS A 232 75.58 23.73 25.15
C HIS A 232 76.12 23.62 26.58
N LYS A 233 75.58 22.71 27.40
CA LYS A 233 76.10 22.46 28.76
C LYS A 233 77.51 21.89 28.73
N GLU A 234 77.84 21.01 27.78
CA GLU A 234 79.19 20.48 27.59
C GLU A 234 80.18 21.59 27.21
N GLN A 235 79.79 22.50 26.32
CA GLN A 235 80.57 23.69 25.97
C GLN A 235 80.83 24.56 27.21
N LEU A 236 79.78 24.87 27.98
CA LEU A 236 79.91 25.65 29.22
C LEU A 236 80.83 24.96 30.24
N LEU A 237 80.68 23.66 30.44
CA LEU A 237 81.52 22.87 31.34
C LEU A 237 82.98 22.88 30.88
N GLN A 238 83.23 22.79 29.58
CA GLN A 238 84.57 22.86 29.01
C GLN A 238 85.20 24.24 29.28
N GLU A 239 84.47 25.32 29.03
CA GLU A 239 84.92 26.67 29.38
C GLU A 239 85.14 26.85 30.89
N PHE A 240 84.28 26.29 31.76
CA PHE A 240 84.47 26.35 33.22
C PHE A 240 85.75 25.61 33.64
N ARG A 241 86.05 24.45 33.03
CA ARG A 241 87.30 23.73 33.27
C ARG A 241 88.50 24.56 32.84
N GLU A 242 88.44 25.22 31.69
CA GLU A 242 89.50 26.11 31.20
C GLU A 242 89.72 27.30 32.14
N LEU A 243 88.64 27.92 32.65
CA LEU A 243 88.74 29.02 33.63
C LEU A 243 89.32 28.56 34.97
N LEU A 244 88.98 27.35 35.43
CA LEU A 244 89.55 26.77 36.65
C LEU A 244 91.02 26.42 36.47
N GLN A 245 91.40 25.78 35.37
CA GLN A 245 92.80 25.54 35.02
C GLN A 245 93.59 26.85 34.97
N TYR A 246 92.99 27.91 34.44
CA TYR A 246 93.60 29.23 34.39
C TYR A 246 93.84 29.85 35.77
N ARG A 247 92.89 29.66 36.71
CA ARG A 247 93.00 30.11 38.09
C ARG A 247 94.08 29.35 38.88
N ASP A 248 94.23 28.06 38.60
CA ASP A 248 95.17 27.17 39.30
C ASP A 248 96.61 27.28 38.78
N ASN A 249 96.81 27.89 37.59
CA ASN A 249 98.14 28.19 37.04
C ASN A 249 98.89 29.19 37.94
N SER A 250 100.16 28.91 38.25
CA SER A 250 100.96 29.67 39.22
C SER A 250 101.46 31.04 38.72
N ASP A 251 101.41 31.30 37.41
CA ASP A 251 101.80 32.60 36.81
C ASP A 251 100.61 33.56 36.75
N LYS A 252 100.50 34.42 37.76
CA LYS A 252 99.45 35.44 37.87
C LYS A 252 99.87 36.73 37.16
N THR A 253 99.77 36.78 35.83
CA THR A 253 99.96 38.04 35.09
C THR A 253 98.71 38.93 35.20
N LEU A 254 98.86 40.26 35.02
CA LEU A 254 97.74 41.20 35.08
C LEU A 254 96.76 40.98 33.92
N GLU A 255 97.31 40.80 32.72
CA GLU A 255 96.60 40.46 31.47
C GLU A 255 95.75 39.19 31.61
N ALA A 256 96.24 38.23 32.41
CA ALA A 256 95.52 37.00 32.68
C ALA A 256 94.22 37.24 33.47
N ASN A 257 94.30 38.03 34.53
CA ASN A 257 93.14 38.36 35.33
C ASN A 257 92.14 39.22 34.55
N GLU A 258 92.62 40.08 33.66
CA GLU A 258 91.77 40.87 32.74
C GLU A 258 91.00 39.95 31.77
N MET A 259 91.67 38.98 31.15
CA MET A 259 91.00 37.99 30.28
C MET A 259 89.95 37.16 31.03
N LEU A 260 90.21 36.79 32.29
CA LEU A 260 89.23 36.07 33.13
C LEU A 260 87.99 36.95 33.42
N LEU A 261 88.21 38.23 33.75
CA LEU A 261 87.12 39.18 33.99
C LEU A 261 86.31 39.42 32.71
N GLU A 262 86.95 39.55 31.56
CA GLU A 262 86.27 39.65 30.26
C GLU A 262 85.40 38.41 29.98
N LYS A 263 85.91 37.19 30.25
CA LYS A 263 85.11 35.96 30.11
C LYS A 263 83.93 35.90 31.07
N LEU A 264 84.07 36.40 32.30
CA LEU A 264 82.96 36.48 33.25
C LEU A 264 81.92 37.51 32.83
N HIS A 265 82.35 38.68 32.34
CA HIS A 265 81.46 39.68 31.77
C HIS A 265 80.72 39.15 30.55
N GLN A 266 81.41 38.44 29.65
CA GLN A 266 80.80 37.81 28.48
C GLN A 266 79.71 36.80 28.90
N ARG A 267 79.94 35.98 29.93
CA ARG A 267 78.92 35.03 30.42
C ARG A 267 77.71 35.70 31.05
N ILE A 268 77.91 36.79 31.78
CA ILE A 268 76.80 37.59 32.30
C ILE A 268 75.99 38.15 31.14
N HIS A 269 76.66 38.64 30.10
CA HIS A 269 76.02 39.13 28.88
C HIS A 269 75.26 38.01 28.15
N ASP A 270 75.89 36.86 27.89
CA ASP A 270 75.25 35.72 27.21
C ASP A 270 74.02 35.22 27.97
N LYS A 271 74.08 35.19 29.31
CA LYS A 271 72.93 34.86 30.16
C LYS A 271 71.80 35.88 30.04
N ALA A 272 72.11 37.18 29.98
CA ALA A 272 71.12 38.21 29.78
C ALA A 272 70.41 38.05 28.42
N VAL A 273 71.18 37.80 27.35
CA VAL A 273 70.63 37.58 26.01
C VAL A 273 69.80 36.28 25.94
N ALA A 274 70.22 35.21 26.62
CA ALA A 274 69.43 33.97 26.68
C ALA A 274 68.10 34.16 27.43
N LEU A 275 68.09 34.97 28.50
CA LEU A 275 66.85 35.31 29.20
C LEU A 275 65.92 36.15 28.35
N GLU A 276 66.45 37.12 27.60
CA GLU A 276 65.68 37.94 26.66
C GLU A 276 65.02 37.07 25.59
N ARG A 277 65.78 36.17 24.95
CA ARG A 277 65.24 35.21 23.97
C ARG A 277 64.15 34.31 24.56
N ALA A 278 64.34 33.79 25.77
CA ALA A 278 63.34 32.95 26.43
C ALA A 278 62.05 33.73 26.76
N ILE A 279 62.17 35.02 27.07
CA ILE A 279 61.03 35.91 27.28
C ILE A 279 60.29 36.13 25.95
N ASP A 280 61.02 36.44 24.87
CA ASP A 280 60.44 36.64 23.53
C ASP A 280 59.72 35.39 23.03
N GLU A 281 60.31 34.20 23.18
CA GLU A 281 59.68 32.92 22.85
C GLU A 281 58.36 32.69 23.61
N LYS A 282 58.31 33.07 24.90
CA LYS A 282 57.09 33.00 25.71
C LYS A 282 56.03 33.99 25.22
N PHE A 283 56.42 35.20 24.81
CA PHE A 283 55.50 36.16 24.23
C PHE A 283 54.95 35.70 22.89
N SER A 284 55.80 35.21 21.97
CA SER A 284 55.34 34.65 20.69
C SER A 284 54.39 33.47 20.89
N ALA A 285 54.67 32.58 21.85
CA ALA A 285 53.77 31.48 22.17
C ALA A 285 52.39 31.97 22.71
N LEU A 286 52.38 33.05 23.51
CA LEU A 286 51.13 33.67 23.96
C LEU A 286 50.34 34.30 22.82
N GLU A 287 51.01 34.97 21.88
CA GLU A 287 50.36 35.55 20.70
C GLU A 287 49.70 34.48 19.82
N GLU A 288 50.36 33.35 19.59
CA GLU A 288 49.76 32.22 18.87
C GLU A 288 48.54 31.66 19.60
N LYS A 289 48.60 31.52 20.93
CA LYS A 289 47.44 31.11 21.72
C LYS A 289 46.30 32.11 21.64
N GLU A 290 46.59 33.40 21.57
CA GLU A 290 45.56 34.42 21.39
C GLU A 290 44.96 34.39 19.96
N LYS A 291 45.74 34.05 18.93
CA LYS A 291 45.24 33.81 17.56
C LYS A 291 44.33 32.58 17.52
N GLU A 292 44.75 31.47 18.11
CA GLU A 292 43.91 30.26 18.26
C GLU A 292 42.59 30.59 18.97
N LEU A 293 42.64 31.37 20.06
CA LEU A 293 41.45 31.77 20.80
C LEU A 293 40.51 32.66 19.97
N ARG A 294 41.05 33.57 19.15
CA ARG A 294 40.25 34.37 18.21
C ARG A 294 39.59 33.48 17.14
N GLN A 295 40.29 32.49 16.61
CA GLN A 295 39.74 31.53 15.64
C GLN A 295 38.63 30.69 16.26
N LEU A 296 38.82 30.18 17.49
CA LEU A 296 37.77 29.45 18.22
C LEU A 296 36.53 30.32 18.45
N ARG A 297 36.70 31.59 18.82
CA ARG A 297 35.57 32.52 18.96
C ARG A 297 34.82 32.75 17.63
N LEU A 298 35.49 32.71 16.49
CA LEU A 298 34.83 32.81 15.18
C LEU A 298 34.06 31.52 14.86
N ALA A 299 34.69 30.36 15.04
CA ALA A 299 34.06 29.07 14.82
C ALA A 299 32.80 28.87 15.68
N VAL A 300 32.85 29.28 16.95
CA VAL A 300 31.66 29.24 17.83
C VAL A 300 30.54 30.11 17.28
N ARG A 301 30.83 31.33 16.82
CA ARG A 301 29.81 32.19 16.20
C ARG A 301 29.23 31.56 14.95
N GLU A 302 30.04 30.99 14.06
CA GLU A 302 29.54 30.32 12.86
C GLU A 302 28.60 29.16 13.22
N ARG A 303 28.95 28.37 14.25
CA ARG A 303 28.05 27.33 14.78
C ARG A 303 26.76 27.90 15.34
N ASP A 304 26.79 29.04 16.03
CA ASP A 304 25.58 29.70 16.53
C ASP A 304 24.65 30.12 15.38
N HIS A 305 25.20 30.67 14.30
CA HIS A 305 24.44 31.01 13.09
C HIS A 305 23.84 29.76 12.43
N ASP A 306 24.60 28.66 12.34
CA ASP A 306 24.08 27.38 11.83
C ASP A 306 22.94 26.85 12.69
N LEU A 307 23.05 26.95 14.03
CA LEU A 307 22.00 26.57 14.96
C LEU A 307 20.75 27.45 14.82
N GLU A 308 20.90 28.75 14.58
CA GLU A 308 19.78 29.65 14.28
C GLU A 308 19.09 29.29 12.96
N ARG A 309 19.87 28.97 11.91
CA ARG A 309 19.32 28.46 10.65
C ARG A 309 18.52 27.18 10.86
N LEU A 310 19.05 26.23 11.63
CA LEU A 310 18.35 24.98 11.95
C LEU A 310 17.10 25.23 12.79
N ARG A 311 17.14 26.14 13.77
CA ARG A 311 15.93 26.55 14.52
C ARG A 311 14.85 27.12 13.60
N GLY A 312 15.22 27.92 12.59
CA GLY A 312 14.29 28.41 11.57
C GLY A 312 13.64 27.29 10.76
N VAL A 313 14.43 26.31 10.32
CA VAL A 313 13.91 25.12 9.60
C VAL A 313 12.97 24.30 10.50
N LEU A 314 13.35 24.07 11.76
CA LEU A 314 12.51 23.35 12.72
C LEU A 314 11.19 24.07 12.99
N SER A 315 11.21 25.39 13.17
CA SER A 315 9.99 26.19 13.34
C SER A 315 9.10 26.14 12.10
N SER A 316 9.67 26.17 10.90
CA SER A 316 8.91 25.98 9.65
C SER A 316 8.28 24.59 9.59
N ASN A 317 9.02 23.54 9.96
CA ASN A 317 8.50 22.17 9.99
C ASN A 317 7.42 22.00 11.06
N GLU A 318 7.56 22.67 12.20
CA GLU A 318 6.53 22.68 13.24
C GLU A 318 5.23 23.31 12.72
N ALA A 319 5.32 24.43 12.00
CA ALA A 319 4.16 25.05 11.37
C ALA A 319 3.51 24.14 10.29
N THR A 320 4.31 23.42 9.48
CA THR A 320 3.75 22.47 8.51
C THR A 320 3.10 21.28 9.20
N MET A 321 3.68 20.75 10.27
CA MET A 321 3.07 19.68 11.07
C MET A 321 1.74 20.14 11.68
N GLN A 322 1.69 21.32 12.30
CA GLN A 322 0.45 21.89 12.85
C GLN A 322 -0.64 22.07 11.78
N SER A 323 -0.25 22.50 10.57
CA SER A 323 -1.17 22.58 9.42
C SER A 323 -1.71 21.20 9.03
N MET A 324 -0.84 20.19 8.91
CA MET A 324 -1.24 18.80 8.63
C MET A 324 -2.14 18.23 9.74
N GLU A 325 -1.86 18.51 11.02
CA GLU A 325 -2.71 18.11 12.13
C GLU A 325 -4.09 18.77 12.11
N SER A 326 -4.17 20.03 11.69
CA SER A 326 -5.45 20.71 11.50
C SER A 326 -6.26 20.10 10.36
N LEU A 327 -5.60 19.74 9.25
CA LEU A 327 -6.21 19.05 8.13
C LEU A 327 -6.71 17.65 8.53
N LEU A 328 -5.89 16.88 9.26
CA LEU A 328 -6.28 15.56 9.77
C LEU A 328 -7.49 15.64 10.68
N ARG A 329 -7.58 16.67 11.54
CA ARG A 329 -8.77 16.92 12.37
C ARG A 329 -10.00 17.25 11.52
N ALA A 330 -9.86 18.10 10.50
CA ALA A 330 -10.96 18.42 9.59
C ALA A 330 -11.47 17.18 8.84
N LYS A 331 -10.55 16.36 8.31
CA LYS A 331 -10.89 15.08 7.67
C LYS A 331 -11.52 14.08 8.63
N GLY A 332 -11.07 14.05 9.89
CA GLY A 332 -11.73 13.26 10.94
C GLY A 332 -13.20 13.63 11.12
N LEU A 333 -13.51 14.93 11.17
CA LEU A 333 -14.89 15.41 11.26
C LEU A 333 -15.71 15.10 10.00
N GLU A 334 -15.13 15.18 8.80
CA GLU A 334 -15.80 14.77 7.55
C GLU A 334 -16.15 13.28 7.57
N VAL A 335 -15.24 12.42 8.02
CA VAL A 335 -15.49 10.97 8.14
C VAL A 335 -16.60 10.68 9.15
N GLU A 336 -16.60 11.38 10.30
CA GLU A 336 -17.69 11.25 11.28
C GLU A 336 -19.03 11.66 10.68
N GLN A 337 -19.08 12.79 9.97
CA GLN A 337 -20.29 13.25 9.28
C GLN A 337 -20.78 12.22 8.25
N LEU A 338 -19.90 11.70 7.39
CA LEU A 338 -20.24 10.67 6.41
C LEU A 338 -20.70 9.36 7.08
N SER A 339 -20.11 8.99 8.22
CA SER A 339 -20.56 7.82 8.98
C SER A 339 -22.00 8.00 9.46
N THR A 340 -22.34 9.19 9.97
CA THR A 340 -23.71 9.48 10.42
C THR A 340 -24.72 9.49 9.26
N THR A 341 -24.35 10.01 8.09
CA THR A 341 -25.24 10.00 6.92
C THR A 341 -25.45 8.59 6.38
N CYS A 342 -24.41 7.76 6.33
CA CYS A 342 -24.52 6.34 5.99
C CYS A 342 -25.44 5.58 6.95
N GLN A 343 -25.31 5.80 8.26
CA GLN A 343 -26.18 5.20 9.26
C GLN A 343 -27.64 5.63 9.06
N ASN A 344 -27.90 6.92 8.78
CA ASN A 344 -29.24 7.42 8.50
C ASN A 344 -29.83 6.81 7.22
N LEU A 345 -29.03 6.66 6.16
CA LEU A 345 -29.46 6.02 4.92
C LEU A 345 -29.77 4.53 5.13
N GLN A 346 -28.96 3.83 5.92
CA GLN A 346 -29.21 2.44 6.28
C GLN A 346 -30.52 2.28 7.05
N TRP A 347 -30.76 3.14 8.04
CA TRP A 347 -32.04 3.16 8.77
C TRP A 347 -33.23 3.40 7.83
N LEU A 348 -33.10 4.35 6.90
CA LEU A 348 -34.16 4.68 5.94
C LEU A 348 -34.42 3.52 4.97
N LYS A 349 -33.37 2.80 4.55
CA LYS A 349 -33.48 1.58 3.76
C LYS A 349 -34.27 0.51 4.53
N GLU A 350 -33.91 0.23 5.78
CA GLU A 350 -34.60 -0.74 6.62
C GLU A 350 -36.08 -0.37 6.82
N GLU A 351 -36.38 0.91 7.06
CA GLU A 351 -37.75 1.40 7.18
C GLU A 351 -38.56 1.21 5.88
N MET A 352 -37.94 1.42 4.72
CA MET A 352 -38.58 1.17 3.42
C MET A 352 -38.82 -0.32 3.16
N GLU A 353 -37.86 -1.19 3.50
CA GLU A 353 -37.99 -2.64 3.37
C GLU A 353 -39.10 -3.20 4.28
N THR A 354 -39.23 -2.67 5.51
CA THR A 354 -40.32 -3.09 6.41
C THR A 354 -41.68 -2.60 5.94
N LYS A 355 -41.78 -1.39 5.36
CA LYS A 355 -43.02 -0.89 4.74
C LYS A 355 -43.40 -1.74 3.52
N PHE A 356 -42.43 -2.04 2.66
CA PHE A 356 -42.64 -2.90 1.49
C PHE A 356 -43.11 -4.30 1.90
N SER A 357 -42.46 -4.90 2.89
CA SER A 357 -42.84 -6.22 3.42
C SER A 357 -44.25 -6.23 4.02
N ARG A 358 -44.66 -5.14 4.69
CA ARG A 358 -46.03 -4.97 5.20
C ARG A 358 -47.04 -4.88 4.06
N TRP A 359 -46.79 -4.00 3.09
CA TRP A 359 -47.63 -3.85 1.91
C TRP A 359 -47.76 -5.16 1.12
N GLN A 360 -46.67 -5.90 0.95
CA GLN A 360 -46.68 -7.21 0.28
C GLN A 360 -47.60 -8.20 1.00
N LYS A 361 -47.51 -8.29 2.33
CA LYS A 361 -48.41 -9.15 3.14
C LYS A 361 -49.88 -8.73 3.03
N GLU A 362 -50.15 -7.43 2.97
CA GLU A 362 -51.51 -6.92 2.73
C GLU A 362 -52.03 -7.34 1.35
N GLN A 363 -51.22 -7.22 0.30
CA GLN A 363 -51.57 -7.71 -1.04
C GLN A 363 -51.82 -9.21 -1.06
N GLU A 364 -50.95 -10.00 -0.44
CA GLU A 364 -51.14 -11.46 -0.31
C GLU A 364 -52.42 -11.80 0.46
N SER A 365 -52.74 -11.06 1.53
CA SER A 365 -53.98 -11.23 2.29
C SER A 365 -55.23 -10.91 1.45
N ILE A 366 -55.19 -9.84 0.64
CA ILE A 366 -56.30 -9.47 -0.25
C ILE A 366 -56.49 -10.56 -1.32
N ILE A 367 -55.39 -11.04 -1.91
CA ILE A 367 -55.43 -12.14 -2.90
C ILE A 367 -56.04 -13.39 -2.27
N GLN A 368 -55.62 -13.77 -1.06
CA GLN A 368 -56.18 -14.91 -0.34
C GLN A 368 -57.69 -14.72 -0.06
N GLN A 369 -58.11 -13.52 0.36
CA GLN A 369 -59.54 -13.21 0.56
C GLN A 369 -60.34 -13.33 -0.74
N LEU A 370 -59.82 -12.81 -1.85
CA LEU A 370 -60.47 -12.90 -3.16
C LEU A 370 -60.55 -14.36 -3.62
N GLN A 371 -59.48 -15.13 -3.50
CA GLN A 371 -59.47 -16.56 -3.83
C GLN A 371 -60.49 -17.35 -2.99
N THR A 372 -60.57 -17.08 -1.70
CA THR A 372 -61.53 -17.73 -0.79
C THR A 372 -62.97 -17.36 -1.18
N SER A 373 -63.23 -16.07 -1.39
CA SER A 373 -64.56 -15.60 -1.80
C SER A 373 -64.99 -16.18 -3.16
N LEU A 374 -64.07 -16.31 -4.11
CA LEU A 374 -64.33 -16.87 -5.43
C LEU A 374 -64.62 -18.37 -5.32
N HIS A 375 -63.88 -19.10 -4.48
CA HIS A 375 -64.14 -20.51 -4.18
C HIS A 375 -65.51 -20.72 -3.53
N ASP A 376 -65.85 -19.93 -2.51
CA ASP A 376 -67.16 -19.99 -1.84
C ASP A 376 -68.30 -19.71 -2.84
N ARG A 377 -68.13 -18.71 -3.71
CA ARG A 377 -69.11 -18.42 -4.77
C ARG A 377 -69.24 -19.54 -5.78
N ASN A 378 -68.13 -20.17 -6.16
CA ASN A 378 -68.15 -21.31 -7.08
C ASN A 378 -68.92 -22.48 -6.46
N LYS A 379 -68.68 -22.76 -5.17
CA LYS A 379 -69.40 -23.78 -4.41
C LYS A 379 -70.91 -23.47 -4.31
N GLU A 380 -71.28 -22.23 -4.03
CA GLU A 380 -72.70 -21.82 -4.05
C GLU A 380 -73.34 -22.03 -5.42
N VAL A 381 -72.64 -21.71 -6.51
CA VAL A 381 -73.13 -21.93 -7.89
C VAL A 381 -73.27 -23.44 -8.18
N GLU A 382 -72.32 -24.25 -7.76
CA GLU A 382 -72.39 -25.71 -7.86
C GLU A 382 -73.59 -26.28 -7.07
N ASP A 383 -73.80 -25.83 -5.83
CA ASP A 383 -74.92 -26.24 -4.98
C ASP A 383 -76.27 -25.81 -5.59
N LEU A 384 -76.37 -24.58 -6.10
CA LEU A 384 -77.56 -24.08 -6.81
C LEU A 384 -77.81 -24.87 -8.09
N SER A 385 -76.76 -25.17 -8.86
CA SER A 385 -76.83 -25.99 -10.07
C SER A 385 -77.35 -27.39 -9.78
N ALA A 386 -76.81 -28.06 -8.75
CA ALA A 386 -77.29 -29.36 -8.29
C ALA A 386 -78.77 -29.30 -7.86
N THR A 387 -79.15 -28.26 -7.12
CA THR A 387 -80.53 -28.06 -6.66
C THR A 387 -81.51 -27.83 -7.82
N LEU A 388 -81.11 -27.07 -8.84
CA LEU A 388 -81.91 -26.82 -10.05
C LEU A 388 -82.01 -28.07 -10.91
N LEU A 389 -80.92 -28.81 -11.09
CA LEU A 389 -80.91 -30.10 -11.79
C LEU A 389 -81.86 -31.12 -11.14
N CYS A 390 -81.95 -31.16 -9.81
CA CYS A 390 -82.93 -31.99 -9.11
C CYS A 390 -84.40 -31.54 -9.29
N LYS A 391 -84.65 -30.29 -9.70
CA LYS A 391 -86.01 -29.72 -9.88
C LYS A 391 -86.51 -29.70 -11.33
N LEU A 392 -85.67 -30.07 -12.30
CA LEU A 392 -86.02 -30.09 -13.72
C LEU A 392 -86.81 -31.37 -14.06
N GLY A 393 -88.09 -31.21 -14.43
CA GLY A 393 -88.94 -32.30 -14.93
C GLY A 393 -88.76 -32.57 -16.44
N PRO A 394 -89.22 -33.73 -16.95
CA PRO A 394 -89.09 -34.09 -18.37
C PRO A 394 -89.93 -33.12 -19.23
N GLY A 395 -89.27 -32.11 -19.82
CA GLY A 395 -89.89 -31.04 -20.60
C GLY A 395 -89.23 -29.66 -20.46
N GLN A 396 -88.37 -29.44 -19.46
CA GLN A 396 -87.68 -28.14 -19.24
C GLN A 396 -86.28 -28.03 -19.90
N SER A 397 -85.93 -28.96 -20.79
CA SER A 397 -84.64 -28.98 -21.52
C SER A 397 -84.41 -27.72 -22.37
N GLU A 398 -85.47 -27.20 -22.98
CA GLU A 398 -85.39 -26.02 -23.86
C GLU A 398 -84.98 -24.74 -23.08
N ILE A 399 -85.45 -24.60 -21.83
CA ILE A 399 -85.08 -23.47 -20.96
C ILE A 399 -83.61 -23.59 -20.52
N ALA A 400 -83.14 -24.81 -20.24
CA ALA A 400 -81.73 -25.05 -19.93
C ALA A 400 -80.82 -24.77 -21.14
N GLU A 401 -81.23 -25.15 -22.35
CA GLU A 401 -80.52 -24.82 -23.59
C GLU A 401 -80.48 -23.30 -23.86
N GLU A 402 -81.58 -22.56 -23.64
CA GLU A 402 -81.57 -21.10 -23.76
C GLU A 402 -80.64 -20.42 -22.76
N LEU A 403 -80.59 -20.91 -21.51
CA LEU A 403 -79.67 -20.41 -20.49
C LEU A 403 -78.21 -20.73 -20.83
N CYS A 404 -77.90 -21.93 -21.33
CA CYS A 404 -76.57 -22.29 -21.82
C CYS A 404 -76.12 -21.41 -22.99
N GLN A 405 -77.01 -21.14 -23.95
CA GLN A 405 -76.72 -20.21 -25.05
C GLN A 405 -76.49 -18.79 -24.55
N ARG A 406 -77.25 -18.33 -23.54
CA ARG A 406 -77.08 -17.00 -22.94
C ARG A 406 -75.78 -16.89 -22.16
N LEU A 407 -75.36 -17.97 -21.49
CA LEU A 407 -74.09 -18.06 -20.78
C LEU A 407 -72.92 -18.06 -21.77
N GLN A 408 -72.97 -18.87 -22.82
CA GLN A 408 -71.98 -18.85 -23.91
C GLN A 408 -71.84 -17.48 -24.58
N ARG A 409 -72.94 -16.72 -24.75
CA ARG A 409 -72.88 -15.35 -25.29
C ARG A 409 -72.16 -14.40 -24.33
N LYS A 410 -72.41 -14.51 -23.02
CA LYS A 410 -71.72 -13.71 -21.99
C LYS A 410 -70.24 -14.07 -21.88
N GLU A 411 -69.93 -15.36 -21.96
CA GLU A 411 -68.57 -15.90 -21.91
C GLU A 411 -67.73 -15.39 -23.09
N ARG A 412 -68.31 -15.38 -24.30
CA ARG A 412 -67.70 -14.73 -25.47
C ARG A 412 -67.42 -13.25 -25.26
N MET A 413 -68.39 -12.48 -24.74
CA MET A 413 -68.16 -11.05 -24.47
C MET A 413 -67.04 -10.81 -23.45
N LEU A 414 -66.96 -11.61 -22.39
CA LEU A 414 -65.88 -11.49 -21.41
C LEU A 414 -64.53 -11.85 -22.02
N GLN A 415 -64.49 -12.87 -22.87
CA GLN A 415 -63.28 -13.27 -23.58
C GLN A 415 -62.81 -12.18 -24.55
N ASP A 416 -63.73 -11.53 -25.26
CA ASP A 416 -63.43 -10.39 -26.13
C ASP A 416 -62.86 -9.21 -25.32
N LEU A 417 -63.49 -8.85 -24.20
CA LEU A 417 -63.01 -7.78 -23.30
C LEU A 417 -61.62 -8.06 -22.72
N LEU A 418 -61.35 -9.32 -22.32
CA LEU A 418 -60.03 -9.72 -21.85
C LEU A 418 -59.00 -9.65 -22.98
N SER A 419 -59.37 -10.05 -24.20
CA SER A 419 -58.49 -9.96 -25.36
C SER A 419 -58.12 -8.51 -25.69
N ASP A 420 -59.07 -7.59 -25.59
CA ASP A 420 -58.82 -6.17 -25.85
C ASP A 420 -57.99 -5.52 -24.75
N ARG A 421 -58.22 -5.89 -23.49
CA ARG A 421 -57.36 -5.44 -22.38
C ARG A 421 -55.93 -5.96 -22.51
N ASN A 422 -55.75 -7.20 -22.97
CA ASN A 422 -54.42 -7.75 -23.25
C ASN A 422 -53.72 -7.03 -24.42
N LYS A 423 -54.45 -6.68 -25.49
CA LYS A 423 -53.90 -5.85 -26.57
C LYS A 423 -53.42 -4.50 -26.06
N GLN A 424 -54.23 -3.82 -25.23
CA GLN A 424 -53.86 -2.53 -24.63
C GLN A 424 -52.61 -2.62 -23.76
N VAL A 425 -52.48 -3.69 -22.96
CA VAL A 425 -51.26 -3.91 -22.16
C VAL A 425 -50.03 -4.08 -23.05
N LEU A 426 -50.13 -4.85 -24.13
CA LEU A 426 -49.03 -5.04 -25.08
C LEU A 426 -48.66 -3.74 -25.81
N GLU A 427 -49.65 -2.91 -26.17
CA GLU A 427 -49.42 -1.59 -26.75
C GLU A 427 -48.64 -0.69 -25.78
N HIS A 428 -49.06 -0.64 -24.51
CA HIS A 428 -48.33 0.12 -23.48
C HIS A 428 -46.93 -0.44 -23.19
N GLU A 429 -46.74 -1.76 -23.20
CA GLU A 429 -45.41 -2.37 -23.08
C GLU A 429 -44.49 -1.97 -24.24
N MET A 430 -45.02 -1.94 -25.46
CA MET A 430 -44.27 -1.46 -26.63
C MET A 430 -43.94 0.03 -26.53
N GLU A 431 -44.86 0.86 -26.06
CA GLU A 431 -44.62 2.30 -25.82
C GLU A 431 -43.51 2.52 -24.77
N ILE A 432 -43.55 1.78 -23.66
CA ILE A 432 -42.52 1.84 -22.61
C ILE A 432 -41.16 1.38 -23.16
N GLN A 433 -41.11 0.28 -23.93
CA GLN A 433 -39.88 -0.17 -24.57
C GLN A 433 -39.34 0.87 -25.56
N GLY A 434 -40.20 1.53 -26.35
CA GLY A 434 -39.81 2.61 -27.24
C GLY A 434 -39.22 3.81 -26.49
N LEU A 435 -39.83 4.19 -25.36
CA LEU A 435 -39.29 5.25 -24.49
C LEU A 435 -37.94 4.86 -23.89
N LEU A 436 -37.79 3.63 -23.39
CA LEU A 436 -36.51 3.14 -22.85
C LEU A 436 -35.41 3.12 -23.92
N GLN A 437 -35.72 2.69 -25.14
CA GLN A 437 -34.78 2.76 -26.26
C GLN A 437 -34.40 4.22 -26.56
N SER A 438 -35.37 5.15 -26.57
CA SER A 438 -35.09 6.57 -26.81
C SER A 438 -34.23 7.22 -25.71
N VAL A 439 -34.39 6.78 -24.46
CA VAL A 439 -33.55 7.22 -23.34
C VAL A 439 -32.14 6.65 -23.48
N SER A 440 -32.02 5.36 -23.81
CA SER A 440 -30.72 4.71 -24.02
C SER A 440 -29.94 5.34 -25.19
N THR A 441 -30.61 5.67 -26.30
CA THR A 441 -29.96 6.38 -27.42
C THR A 441 -29.50 7.78 -27.00
N ARG A 442 -30.33 8.51 -26.22
CA ARG A 442 -29.94 9.84 -25.71
C ARG A 442 -28.76 9.77 -24.74
N GLU A 443 -28.72 8.73 -23.91
CA GLU A 443 -27.61 8.48 -22.98
C GLU A 443 -26.32 8.17 -23.75
N GLN A 444 -26.38 7.34 -24.80
CA GLN A 444 -25.25 7.07 -25.68
C GLN A 444 -24.77 8.34 -26.41
N GLU A 445 -25.69 9.18 -26.90
CA GLU A 445 -25.34 10.47 -27.51
C GLU A 445 -24.68 11.44 -26.52
N SER A 446 -25.19 11.50 -25.28
CA SER A 446 -24.59 12.28 -24.20
C SER A 446 -23.19 11.78 -23.86
N GLN A 447 -23.00 10.47 -23.80
CA GLN A 447 -21.71 9.86 -23.52
C GLN A 447 -20.70 10.12 -24.64
N ALA A 448 -21.11 10.00 -25.90
CA ALA A 448 -20.27 10.35 -27.05
C ALA A 448 -19.92 11.86 -27.09
N ALA A 449 -20.83 12.74 -26.63
CA ALA A 449 -20.54 14.16 -26.48
C ALA A 449 -19.50 14.43 -25.39
N ALA A 450 -19.61 13.75 -24.24
CA ALA A 450 -18.63 13.82 -23.15
C ALA A 450 -17.25 13.30 -23.60
N GLU A 451 -17.20 12.18 -24.32
CA GLU A 451 -15.95 11.63 -24.87
C GLU A 451 -15.26 12.61 -25.83
N LYS A 452 -16.03 13.26 -26.72
CA LYS A 452 -15.49 14.31 -27.61
C LYS A 452 -14.93 15.50 -26.81
N LEU A 453 -15.56 15.86 -25.70
CA LEU A 453 -15.12 16.95 -24.84
C LEU A 453 -13.81 16.58 -24.12
N VAL A 454 -13.71 15.35 -23.60
CA VAL A 454 -12.47 14.82 -23.02
C VAL A 454 -11.35 14.78 -24.06
N GLN A 455 -11.64 14.36 -25.29
CA GLN A 455 -10.66 14.34 -26.37
C GLN A 455 -10.17 15.76 -26.72
N ALA A 456 -11.08 16.74 -26.81
CA ALA A 456 -10.72 18.15 -27.02
C ALA A 456 -9.88 18.72 -25.86
N LEU A 457 -10.16 18.32 -24.60
CA LEU A 457 -9.35 18.69 -23.44
C LEU A 457 -7.96 18.06 -23.50
N MET A 458 -7.83 16.81 -23.94
CA MET A 458 -6.52 16.17 -24.14
C MET A 458 -5.71 16.87 -25.23
N GLU A 459 -6.32 17.22 -26.36
CA GLU A 459 -5.70 18.00 -27.42
C GLU A 459 -5.22 19.36 -26.89
N ARG A 460 -6.07 20.09 -26.15
CA ARG A 460 -5.70 21.37 -25.53
C ARG A 460 -4.60 21.23 -24.49
N ASN A 461 -4.60 20.17 -23.70
CA ASN A 461 -3.51 19.89 -22.76
C ASN A 461 -2.20 19.59 -23.49
N SER A 462 -2.24 18.87 -24.61
CA SER A 462 -1.07 18.62 -25.45
C SER A 462 -0.52 19.91 -26.08
N GLU A 463 -1.41 20.81 -26.53
CA GLU A 463 -1.05 22.15 -27.04
C GLU A 463 -0.43 23.01 -25.92
N LEU A 464 -1.01 22.99 -24.72
CA LEU A 464 -0.46 23.70 -23.55
C LEU A 464 0.91 23.14 -23.15
N GLN A 465 1.09 21.82 -23.20
CA GLN A 465 2.38 21.19 -22.92
C GLN A 465 3.42 21.56 -23.99
N ALA A 466 3.04 21.61 -25.27
CA ALA A 466 3.88 22.12 -26.34
C ALA A 466 4.27 23.59 -26.10
N LEU A 467 3.32 24.45 -25.74
CA LEU A 467 3.58 25.86 -25.41
C LEU A 467 4.50 26.01 -24.20
N ARG A 468 4.34 25.18 -23.16
CA ARG A 468 5.24 25.13 -22.00
C ARG A 468 6.65 24.71 -22.39
N GLN A 469 6.81 23.76 -23.32
CA GLN A 469 8.12 23.37 -23.86
C GLN A 469 8.74 24.48 -24.72
N TYR A 470 7.95 25.17 -25.54
CA TYR A 470 8.38 26.33 -26.32
C TYR A 470 8.85 27.48 -25.42
N LEU A 471 8.13 27.75 -24.33
CA LEU A 471 8.52 28.78 -23.36
C LEU A 471 9.73 28.36 -22.52
N GLY A 472 9.79 27.11 -22.03
CA GLY A 472 10.95 26.59 -21.31
C GLY A 472 12.24 26.55 -22.16
N GLY A 473 12.11 26.34 -23.48
CA GLY A 473 13.22 26.49 -24.43
C GLY A 473 13.63 27.95 -24.65
N ARG A 474 12.69 28.89 -24.59
CA ARG A 474 12.94 30.33 -24.74
C ARG A 474 13.56 30.93 -23.47
N ASP A 475 13.17 30.46 -22.29
CA ASP A 475 13.74 30.85 -21.00
C ASP A 475 15.18 30.32 -20.82
N SER A 476 15.50 29.16 -21.41
CA SER A 476 16.88 28.66 -21.51
C SER A 476 17.75 29.52 -22.45
N LEU A 477 17.17 30.12 -23.49
CA LEU A 477 17.86 31.07 -24.39
C LEU A 477 17.98 32.48 -23.79
N MET A 478 17.00 32.91 -22.99
CA MET A 478 17.05 34.22 -22.31
C MET A 478 17.96 34.23 -21.07
N SER A 479 18.32 33.06 -20.52
CA SER A 479 19.24 32.93 -19.38
C SER A 479 20.73 33.06 -19.77
N GLN A 480 21.07 33.32 -21.04
CA GLN A 480 22.46 33.52 -21.53
C GLN A 480 22.80 34.97 -21.95
N ALA A 481 22.01 35.98 -21.55
CA ALA A 481 22.37 37.39 -21.78
C ALA A 481 22.81 38.07 -20.46
N PRO A 482 24.01 38.68 -20.38
CA PRO A 482 24.44 39.39 -19.17
C PRO A 482 23.84 40.80 -19.18
N ILE A 483 23.03 41.14 -18.17
CA ILE A 483 22.56 42.52 -17.97
C ILE A 483 23.44 43.18 -16.90
N SER A 484 24.22 44.15 -17.36
CA SER A 484 24.96 45.12 -16.56
C SER A 484 24.07 46.32 -16.19
N ASN A 485 24.03 46.62 -14.89
CA ASN A 485 23.73 47.88 -14.17
C ASN A 485 23.18 49.13 -14.91
N GLN A 486 22.11 49.71 -14.32
CA GLN A 486 22.01 51.08 -13.74
C GLN A 486 20.55 51.33 -13.26
N GLN A 487 20.26 51.51 -11.97
CA GLN A 487 20.30 52.73 -11.13
C GLN A 487 19.17 53.77 -11.37
N ALA A 488 18.52 54.14 -10.25
CA ALA A 488 17.70 55.34 -9.98
C ALA A 488 16.30 55.43 -10.63
N GLU A 489 15.25 56.06 -10.09
CA GLU A 489 14.80 56.54 -8.78
C GLU A 489 13.37 57.12 -9.05
N VAL A 490 12.55 57.34 -8.00
CA VAL A 490 11.37 58.25 -7.98
C VAL A 490 10.00 57.75 -8.54
N THR A 491 9.08 57.47 -7.61
CA THR A 491 7.60 57.67 -7.71
C THR A 491 7.28 59.16 -7.41
N PRO A 492 6.10 59.78 -7.68
CA PRO A 492 4.81 59.26 -8.18
C PRO A 492 3.98 60.19 -9.14
N THR A 493 2.78 59.71 -9.53
CA THR A 493 1.55 60.47 -9.93
C THR A 493 1.32 60.81 -11.42
N GLY A 494 0.15 60.41 -11.97
CA GLY A 494 -0.47 61.13 -13.11
C GLY A 494 -1.44 60.36 -14.02
N ARG A 495 -2.74 60.41 -13.68
CA ARG A 495 -3.95 60.43 -14.53
C ARG A 495 -4.05 59.65 -15.86
N LEU A 496 -5.07 58.77 -15.87
CA LEU A 496 -6.32 58.90 -16.64
C LEU A 496 -6.23 59.41 -18.10
N GLY A 497 -6.56 58.50 -19.03
CA GLY A 497 -7.56 58.78 -20.06
C GLY A 497 -7.07 58.77 -21.50
N LYS A 498 -7.58 57.76 -22.25
CA LYS A 498 -8.03 57.79 -23.67
C LYS A 498 -6.94 58.20 -24.70
N GLN A 499 -6.76 57.55 -25.85
CA GLN A 499 -7.78 57.17 -26.83
C GLN A 499 -7.03 56.59 -28.05
N THR A 500 -7.53 55.48 -28.60
CA THR A 500 -7.60 55.23 -30.05
C THR A 500 -8.61 54.08 -30.20
N ASP A 501 -9.89 54.35 -30.36
CA ASP A 501 -10.58 54.71 -31.62
C ASP A 501 -10.24 53.77 -32.78
N GLN A 502 -11.14 52.82 -33.03
CA GLN A 502 -12.12 52.80 -34.12
C GLN A 502 -13.10 51.66 -33.77
N GLY A 503 -14.34 51.90 -33.37
CA GLY A 503 -15.43 52.58 -34.11
C GLY A 503 -16.34 51.46 -34.65
N SER A 504 -17.66 51.45 -34.55
CA SER A 504 -18.68 52.43 -34.18
C SER A 504 -20.00 51.62 -34.10
N MET A 505 -20.71 51.65 -32.98
CA MET A 505 -22.03 52.31 -32.82
C MET A 505 -23.08 52.07 -33.91
N GLN A 506 -24.28 51.77 -33.39
CA GLN A 506 -25.61 52.25 -33.82
C GLN A 506 -26.41 51.39 -34.82
N ILE A 507 -27.44 50.71 -34.29
CA ILE A 507 -28.76 50.68 -34.94
C ILE A 507 -29.79 51.22 -33.94
N PRO A 508 -30.43 52.35 -34.24
CA PRO A 508 -31.71 52.75 -33.68
C PRO A 508 -32.84 52.16 -34.55
N SER A 509 -33.89 51.60 -33.92
CA SER A 509 -35.16 51.35 -34.62
C SER A 509 -36.30 51.93 -33.80
N ARG A 510 -36.58 53.20 -34.08
CA ARG A 510 -37.87 53.87 -33.84
C ARG A 510 -38.68 53.74 -35.13
N ASP A 511 -39.97 53.53 -34.94
CA ASP A 511 -41.08 53.67 -35.89
C ASP A 511 -40.73 54.37 -37.21
N ASP A 512 -41.08 53.75 -38.34
CA ASP A 512 -41.70 54.50 -39.42
C ASP A 512 -42.42 53.57 -40.40
N SER A 513 -43.64 53.99 -40.69
CA SER A 513 -44.59 53.44 -41.64
C SER A 513 -44.08 53.49 -43.09
N THR A 514 -44.51 52.50 -43.86
CA THR A 514 -44.76 52.49 -45.31
C THR A 514 -44.66 53.81 -46.08
N SER A 515 -43.87 53.83 -47.17
CA SER A 515 -44.27 54.19 -48.55
C SER A 515 -43.01 54.05 -49.45
N LEU A 516 -43.02 53.37 -50.59
CA LEU A 516 -43.57 53.81 -51.87
C LEU A 516 -43.62 52.62 -52.85
N THR A 517 -44.82 52.27 -53.33
CA THR A 517 -44.99 51.72 -54.68
C THR A 517 -46.11 52.50 -55.37
N ALA A 518 -45.84 52.85 -56.63
CA ALA A 518 -46.55 53.84 -57.40
C ALA A 518 -47.79 53.29 -58.13
N LYS A 519 -48.81 54.16 -58.21
CA LYS A 519 -49.79 54.43 -59.30
C LYS A 519 -50.97 53.46 -59.57
N GLU A 520 -52.16 54.09 -59.46
CA GLU A 520 -53.33 54.11 -60.38
C GLU A 520 -53.88 52.75 -60.86
N ASP A 521 -55.17 52.39 -60.80
CA ASP A 521 -56.42 53.15 -60.65
C ASP A 521 -57.60 52.14 -60.46
N VAL A 522 -58.81 52.68 -60.24
CA VAL A 522 -60.16 52.05 -60.40
C VAL A 522 -60.89 51.61 -59.10
N SER A 523 -61.65 52.57 -58.52
CA SER A 523 -63.12 52.50 -58.31
C SER A 523 -63.80 52.37 -56.91
N ILE A 524 -64.34 53.52 -56.44
CA ILE A 524 -65.65 53.81 -55.77
C ILE A 524 -65.81 53.38 -54.25
N PRO A 525 -66.75 53.92 -53.43
CA PRO A 525 -66.50 55.00 -52.46
C PRO A 525 -67.07 54.76 -51.01
N ARG A 526 -66.67 55.62 -50.06
CA ARG A 526 -67.42 56.09 -48.86
C ARG A 526 -68.31 55.09 -48.07
N SER A 527 -67.98 54.89 -46.79
CA SER A 527 -68.83 55.23 -45.62
C SER A 527 -68.24 54.64 -44.32
N THR A 528 -67.90 55.39 -43.26
CA THR A 528 -68.72 56.09 -42.25
C THR A 528 -68.66 55.33 -40.90
N LEU A 529 -67.87 55.87 -39.96
CA LEU A 529 -68.24 56.03 -38.55
C LEU A 529 -68.40 54.77 -37.64
N GLY A 530 -67.64 53.70 -37.87
CA GLY A 530 -67.59 52.53 -36.96
C GLY A 530 -66.22 52.19 -36.36
N ASP A 531 -65.13 52.80 -36.84
CA ASP A 531 -63.79 52.21 -36.73
C ASP A 531 -62.86 52.81 -35.66
N LEU A 532 -63.28 53.81 -34.86
CA LEU A 532 -62.40 54.32 -33.79
C LEU A 532 -62.37 53.42 -32.55
N ASP A 533 -63.49 52.79 -32.18
CA ASP A 533 -63.54 51.91 -31.00
C ASP A 533 -62.89 50.55 -31.26
N THR A 534 -62.92 50.05 -32.50
CA THR A 534 -62.24 48.81 -32.90
C THR A 534 -60.74 49.02 -33.03
N VAL A 535 -60.28 50.15 -33.58
CA VAL A 535 -58.86 50.50 -33.67
C VAL A 535 -58.27 50.77 -32.28
N ALA A 536 -58.98 51.50 -31.40
CA ALA A 536 -58.54 51.70 -30.02
C ALA A 536 -58.49 50.39 -29.20
N GLY A 537 -59.40 49.44 -29.48
CA GLY A 537 -59.36 48.09 -28.93
C GLY A 537 -58.12 47.31 -29.35
N LEU A 538 -57.80 47.33 -30.65
CA LEU A 538 -56.61 46.67 -31.21
C LEU A 538 -55.30 47.32 -30.74
N GLU A 539 -55.25 48.64 -30.56
CA GLU A 539 -54.09 49.33 -30.00
C GLU A 539 -53.85 48.94 -28.53
N LYS A 540 -54.92 48.76 -27.75
CA LYS A 540 -54.84 48.28 -26.37
C LYS A 540 -54.39 46.82 -26.29
N GLU A 541 -54.91 45.97 -27.17
CA GLU A 541 -54.46 44.58 -27.29
C GLU A 541 -52.99 44.47 -27.71
N LEU A 542 -52.53 45.33 -28.63
CA LEU A 542 -51.13 45.40 -29.04
C LEU A 542 -50.22 45.88 -27.91
N SER A 543 -50.67 46.86 -27.11
CA SER A 543 -49.95 47.33 -25.91
C SER A 543 -49.85 46.22 -24.86
N ASN A 544 -50.96 45.50 -24.60
CA ASN A 544 -50.97 44.37 -23.68
C ASN A 544 -50.04 43.24 -24.15
N ALA A 545 -50.08 42.88 -25.44
CA ALA A 545 -49.21 41.85 -26.00
C ALA A 545 -47.72 42.23 -25.93
N LYS A 546 -47.41 43.53 -26.07
CA LYS A 546 -46.05 44.05 -25.91
C LYS A 546 -45.56 43.97 -24.46
N GLU A 547 -46.41 44.31 -23.50
CA GLU A 547 -46.10 44.18 -22.06
C GLU A 547 -45.92 42.71 -21.65
N GLU A 548 -46.76 41.80 -22.17
CA GLU A 548 -46.61 40.36 -21.94
C GLU A 548 -45.32 39.80 -22.52
N LEU A 549 -44.93 40.20 -23.74
CA LEU A 549 -43.64 39.83 -24.34
C LEU A 549 -42.44 40.33 -23.52
N GLU A 550 -42.53 41.55 -22.98
CA GLU A 550 -41.47 42.13 -22.16
C GLU A 550 -41.34 41.40 -20.81
N LEU A 551 -42.47 40.96 -20.23
CA LEU A 551 -42.49 40.09 -19.05
C LEU A 551 -41.92 38.70 -19.33
N MET A 552 -42.23 38.10 -20.49
CA MET A 552 -41.67 36.81 -20.91
C MET A 552 -40.15 36.91 -21.13
N ALA A 553 -39.66 37.97 -21.76
CA ALA A 553 -38.23 38.20 -21.95
C ALA A 553 -37.49 38.48 -20.62
N LYS A 554 -38.17 39.05 -19.62
CA LYS A 554 -37.61 39.17 -18.25
C LYS A 554 -37.52 37.81 -17.58
N LYS A 555 -38.58 37.01 -17.63
CA LYS A 555 -38.59 35.63 -17.11
C LYS A 555 -37.56 34.73 -17.78
N GLU A 556 -37.33 34.89 -19.08
CA GLU A 556 -36.29 34.15 -19.81
C GLU A 556 -34.88 34.54 -19.36
N ARG A 557 -34.63 35.82 -19.11
CA ARG A 557 -33.33 36.24 -18.54
C ARG A 557 -33.15 35.72 -17.12
N GLU A 558 -34.20 35.72 -16.32
CA GLU A 558 -34.20 35.15 -14.97
C GLU A 558 -33.89 33.65 -15.00
N SER A 559 -34.56 32.88 -15.87
CA SER A 559 -34.28 31.44 -16.00
C SER A 559 -32.88 31.14 -16.57
N GLN A 560 -32.37 31.97 -17.47
CA GLN A 560 -30.98 31.87 -17.94
C GLN A 560 -29.96 32.15 -16.83
N MET A 561 -30.23 33.12 -15.95
CA MET A 561 -29.39 33.39 -14.79
C MET A 561 -29.45 32.26 -13.76
N GLU A 562 -30.64 31.69 -13.52
CA GLU A 562 -30.81 30.51 -12.65
C GLU A 562 -30.08 29.29 -13.20
N LEU A 563 -30.16 29.03 -14.51
CA LEU A 563 -29.42 27.94 -15.17
C LEU A 563 -27.91 28.14 -15.06
N SER A 564 -27.42 29.37 -15.23
CA SER A 564 -26.00 29.70 -15.07
C SER A 564 -25.53 29.51 -13.62
N ALA A 565 -26.36 29.90 -12.64
CA ALA A 565 -26.09 29.66 -11.22
C ALA A 565 -26.06 28.17 -10.88
N LEU A 566 -26.99 27.38 -11.42
CA LEU A 566 -27.01 25.92 -11.25
C LEU A 566 -25.80 25.25 -11.91
N GLN A 567 -25.39 25.69 -13.10
CA GLN A 567 -24.17 25.21 -13.76
C GLN A 567 -22.91 25.54 -12.96
N SER A 568 -22.83 26.74 -12.37
CA SER A 568 -21.73 27.11 -11.47
C SER A 568 -21.72 26.26 -10.20
N MET A 569 -22.88 25.99 -9.61
CA MET A 569 -22.99 25.13 -8.43
C MET A 569 -22.60 23.68 -8.74
N MET A 570 -23.00 23.16 -9.91
CA MET A 570 -22.59 21.84 -10.38
C MET A 570 -21.07 21.75 -10.58
N ALA A 571 -20.44 22.77 -11.17
CA ALA A 571 -18.99 22.80 -11.36
C ALA A 571 -18.24 22.78 -10.01
N VAL A 572 -18.72 23.53 -9.01
CA VAL A 572 -18.15 23.51 -7.65
C VAL A 572 -18.36 22.15 -6.98
N GLN A 573 -19.55 21.53 -7.14
CA GLN A 573 -19.80 20.18 -6.62
C GLN A 573 -18.92 19.12 -7.29
N GLU A 574 -18.63 19.26 -8.58
CA GLU A 574 -17.76 18.35 -9.33
C GLU A 574 -16.30 18.46 -8.89
N GLU A 575 -15.80 19.69 -8.66
CA GLU A 575 -14.49 19.92 -8.04
C GLU A 575 -14.41 19.35 -6.61
N GLU A 576 -15.44 19.55 -5.79
CA GLU A 576 -15.51 18.96 -4.44
C GLU A 576 -15.48 17.43 -4.47
N LEU A 577 -16.22 16.79 -5.40
CA LEU A 577 -16.19 15.34 -5.58
C LEU A 577 -14.83 14.84 -6.07
N GLN A 578 -14.15 15.58 -6.96
CA GLN A 578 -12.79 15.25 -7.39
C GLN A 578 -11.78 15.34 -6.25
N VAL A 579 -11.87 16.38 -5.41
CA VAL A 579 -11.02 16.53 -4.23
C VAL A 579 -11.30 15.39 -3.23
N GLN A 580 -12.57 15.05 -2.99
CA GLN A 580 -12.94 13.91 -2.15
C GLN A 580 -12.41 12.58 -2.70
N ALA A 581 -12.44 12.37 -4.02
CA ALA A 581 -11.87 11.18 -4.64
C ALA A 581 -10.34 11.12 -4.44
N ALA A 582 -9.63 12.23 -4.66
CA ALA A 582 -8.19 12.30 -4.44
C ALA A 582 -7.81 12.07 -2.96
N ASP A 583 -8.61 12.60 -2.03
CA ASP A 583 -8.42 12.39 -0.59
C ASP A 583 -8.63 10.93 -0.20
N MET A 584 -9.70 10.29 -0.72
CA MET A 584 -9.98 8.87 -0.53
C MET A 584 -8.87 7.97 -1.08
N GLU A 585 -8.31 8.29 -2.26
CA GLU A 585 -7.15 7.59 -2.79
C GLU A 585 -5.91 7.78 -1.92
N SER A 586 -5.68 8.99 -1.38
CA SER A 586 -4.55 9.26 -0.49
C SER A 586 -4.68 8.49 0.83
N LEU A 587 -5.89 8.41 1.39
CA LEU A 587 -6.21 7.66 2.59
C LEU A 587 -6.03 6.16 2.35
N THR A 588 -6.47 5.64 1.20
CA THR A 588 -6.27 4.24 0.81
C THR A 588 -4.78 3.92 0.72
N ARG A 589 -3.96 4.80 0.11
CA ARG A 589 -2.49 4.66 0.10
C ARG A 589 -1.90 4.73 1.52
N ASN A 590 -2.38 5.62 2.39
CA ASN A 590 -1.89 5.74 3.77
C ASN A 590 -2.23 4.50 4.61
N ILE A 591 -3.44 3.94 4.45
CA ILE A 591 -3.86 2.69 5.08
C ILE A 591 -2.95 1.56 4.61
N GLN A 592 -2.71 1.44 3.31
CA GLN A 592 -1.80 0.42 2.76
C GLN A 592 -0.40 0.53 3.36
N ILE A 593 0.18 1.74 3.42
CA ILE A 593 1.50 1.97 4.01
C ILE A 593 1.51 1.62 5.50
N LYS A 594 0.43 1.93 6.24
CA LYS A 594 0.31 1.57 7.66
C LYS A 594 0.12 0.07 7.86
N GLU A 595 -0.62 -0.61 7.01
CA GLU A 595 -0.77 -2.07 7.03
C GLU A 595 0.57 -2.75 6.75
N ASP A 596 1.33 -2.25 5.79
CA ASP A 596 2.66 -2.75 5.46
C ASP A 596 3.64 -2.51 6.62
N LEU A 597 3.57 -1.33 7.27
CA LEU A 597 4.36 -1.05 8.47
C LEU A 597 3.95 -1.92 9.66
N ILE A 598 2.65 -2.19 9.86
CA ILE A 598 2.16 -3.10 10.90
C ILE A 598 2.68 -4.51 10.62
N LYS A 599 2.64 -4.98 9.37
CA LYS A 599 3.23 -6.27 8.98
C LYS A 599 4.73 -6.30 9.26
N ASP A 600 5.45 -5.25 8.93
CA ASP A 600 6.90 -5.14 9.20
C ASP A 600 7.21 -5.15 10.70
N LEU A 601 6.44 -4.42 11.50
CA LEU A 601 6.58 -4.40 12.96
C LEU A 601 6.19 -5.73 13.60
N GLN A 602 5.13 -6.39 13.11
CA GLN A 602 4.74 -7.73 13.54
C GLN A 602 5.81 -8.76 13.19
N MET A 603 6.46 -8.62 12.03
CA MET A 603 7.60 -9.45 11.63
C MET A 603 8.86 -9.17 12.46
N GLN A 604 9.08 -7.94 12.92
CA GLN A 604 10.19 -7.57 13.81
C GLN A 604 9.96 -7.98 15.27
N LEU A 605 8.70 -8.09 15.70
CA LEU A 605 8.31 -8.48 17.06
C LEU A 605 8.20 -9.99 17.26
N VAL A 606 8.19 -10.77 16.17
CA VAL A 606 8.19 -12.23 16.20
C VAL A 606 9.52 -12.72 15.65
N ASP A 607 10.43 -13.12 16.54
CA ASP A 607 11.69 -13.72 16.11
C ASP A 607 11.37 -15.01 15.32
N PRO A 608 11.86 -15.17 14.07
CA PRO A 608 11.59 -16.36 13.26
C PRO A 608 12.23 -17.63 13.81
N GLU A 609 13.11 -17.53 14.83
CA GLU A 609 13.61 -18.67 15.60
C GLU A 609 12.56 -19.21 16.58
N ASP A 610 11.64 -18.36 17.06
CA ASP A 610 10.64 -18.72 18.05
C ASP A 610 9.44 -19.47 17.45
N ILE A 611 9.11 -19.32 16.16
CA ILE A 611 8.00 -20.08 15.55
C ILE A 611 8.37 -21.58 15.40
N PRO A 612 9.54 -21.96 14.82
CA PRO A 612 9.99 -23.34 14.79
C PRO A 612 10.39 -23.85 16.18
N ALA A 613 10.89 -22.99 17.08
CA ALA A 613 11.17 -23.41 18.46
C ALA A 613 9.88 -23.65 19.27
N MET A 614 8.82 -22.85 19.05
CA MET A 614 7.49 -23.05 19.63
C MET A 614 6.85 -24.32 19.08
N GLU A 615 6.98 -24.60 17.77
CA GLU A 615 6.50 -25.86 17.18
C GLU A 615 7.30 -27.07 17.67
N ARG A 616 8.63 -26.98 17.78
CA ARG A 616 9.48 -28.02 18.39
C ARG A 616 9.14 -28.21 19.87
N LEU A 617 8.98 -27.15 20.65
CA LEU A 617 8.54 -27.20 22.05
C LEU A 617 7.12 -27.78 22.17
N THR A 618 6.22 -27.48 21.24
CA THR A 618 4.87 -28.05 21.23
C THR A 618 4.90 -29.55 20.93
N GLN A 619 5.74 -29.98 19.98
CA GLN A 619 5.96 -31.39 19.68
C GLN A 619 6.66 -32.13 20.84
N GLU A 620 7.66 -31.51 21.47
CA GLU A 620 8.34 -32.04 22.66
C GLU A 620 7.39 -32.13 23.86
N VAL A 621 6.53 -31.12 24.08
CA VAL A 621 5.50 -31.15 25.13
C VAL A 621 4.46 -32.24 24.86
N LEU A 622 4.08 -32.50 23.60
CA LEU A 622 3.20 -33.60 23.24
C LEU A 622 3.86 -34.97 23.46
N LEU A 623 5.12 -35.14 23.07
CA LEU A 623 5.90 -36.36 23.34
C LEU A 623 6.14 -36.58 24.83
N LEU A 624 6.38 -35.52 25.60
CA LEU A 624 6.52 -35.59 27.05
C LEU A 624 5.18 -35.91 27.72
N ARG A 625 4.05 -35.39 27.22
CA ARG A 625 2.71 -35.80 27.69
C ARG A 625 2.42 -37.27 27.40
N GLU A 626 2.81 -37.78 26.23
CA GLU A 626 2.66 -39.19 25.87
C GLU A 626 3.57 -40.11 26.72
N LYS A 627 4.80 -39.67 27.00
CA LYS A 627 5.72 -40.37 27.93
C LYS A 627 5.26 -40.31 29.38
N VAL A 628 4.68 -39.20 29.83
CA VAL A 628 4.10 -39.09 31.18
C VAL A 628 2.86 -39.98 31.30
N ALA A 629 2.01 -40.04 30.27
CA ALA A 629 0.87 -40.95 30.21
C ALA A 629 1.29 -42.44 30.20
N SER A 630 2.42 -42.77 29.55
CA SER A 630 2.95 -44.14 29.56
C SER A 630 3.59 -44.50 30.91
N VAL A 631 4.27 -43.57 31.58
CA VAL A 631 4.80 -43.73 32.93
C VAL A 631 3.68 -43.79 33.99
N GLU A 632 2.52 -43.16 33.76
CA GLU A 632 1.32 -43.29 34.61
C GLU A 632 0.70 -44.69 34.59
N SER A 633 0.98 -45.50 33.55
CA SER A 633 0.46 -46.87 33.44
C SER A 633 1.28 -47.93 34.18
N GLN A 634 2.51 -47.61 34.60
CA GLN A 634 3.39 -48.50 35.35
C GLN A 634 3.67 -47.95 36.74
N GLY A 635 2.81 -48.32 37.70
CA GLY A 635 2.98 -47.95 39.10
C GLY A 635 4.27 -48.51 39.71
N GLN A 636 5.15 -47.61 40.16
CA GLN A 636 6.23 -47.89 41.10
C GLN A 636 6.29 -46.80 42.17
N GLU A 637 5.92 -47.19 43.40
CA GLU A 637 5.67 -46.34 44.58
C GLU A 637 6.89 -45.60 45.14
N ILE A 638 8.11 -45.86 44.62
CA ILE A 638 9.33 -45.10 44.99
C ILE A 638 9.42 -43.78 44.19
N SER A 639 8.71 -43.66 43.06
CA SER A 639 8.64 -42.42 42.27
C SER A 639 7.63 -41.39 42.79
N GLY A 640 6.71 -41.79 43.68
CA GLY A 640 5.61 -40.95 44.17
C GLY A 640 6.09 -39.71 44.94
N ASN A 641 7.04 -39.87 45.85
CA ASN A 641 7.59 -38.75 46.63
C ASN A 641 8.38 -37.76 45.76
N ARG A 642 9.13 -38.26 44.77
CA ARG A 642 9.89 -37.42 43.84
C ARG A 642 8.97 -36.70 42.86
N ARG A 643 7.93 -37.38 42.38
CA ARG A 643 6.87 -36.78 41.55
C ARG A 643 6.12 -35.69 42.30
N GLN A 644 5.78 -35.93 43.57
CA GLN A 644 5.10 -34.94 44.40
C GLN A 644 5.99 -33.73 44.72
N GLN A 645 7.30 -33.94 44.93
CA GLN A 645 8.27 -32.86 45.09
C GLN A 645 8.47 -32.03 43.81
N LEU A 646 8.49 -32.67 42.63
CA LEU A 646 8.53 -31.99 41.34
C LEU A 646 7.25 -31.19 41.08
N LEU A 647 6.08 -31.76 41.38
CA LEU A 647 4.80 -31.07 41.26
C LEU A 647 4.75 -29.81 42.14
N LEU A 648 5.16 -29.90 43.40
CA LEU A 648 5.22 -28.75 44.32
C LEU A 648 6.18 -27.65 43.83
N MET A 649 7.30 -28.01 43.19
CA MET A 649 8.21 -27.00 42.61
C MET A 649 7.68 -26.39 41.31
N LEU A 650 6.98 -27.16 40.48
CA LEU A 650 6.30 -26.65 39.29
C LEU A 650 5.15 -25.70 39.67
N GLU A 651 4.35 -26.04 40.68
CA GLU A 651 3.34 -25.14 41.26
C GLU A 651 4.00 -23.85 41.79
N GLY A 652 5.12 -23.97 42.50
CA GLY A 652 5.90 -22.82 42.94
C GLY A 652 6.37 -21.92 41.79
N LEU A 653 6.82 -22.48 40.67
CA LEU A 653 7.21 -21.70 39.48
C LEU A 653 6.01 -21.02 38.82
N VAL A 654 4.85 -21.69 38.77
CA VAL A 654 3.61 -21.10 38.25
C VAL A 654 3.20 -19.89 39.10
N ASP A 655 3.33 -19.99 40.42
CA ASP A 655 3.07 -18.89 41.34
C ASP A 655 4.09 -17.74 41.23
N GLU A 656 5.33 -18.02 40.86
CA GLU A 656 6.33 -16.96 40.59
C GLU A 656 6.09 -16.27 39.27
N ARG A 657 5.69 -17.03 38.24
CA ARG A 657 5.30 -16.47 36.95
C ARG A 657 4.07 -15.57 37.08
N SER A 658 3.08 -15.95 37.89
CA SER A 658 1.91 -15.09 38.15
C SER A 658 2.31 -13.79 38.87
N ARG A 659 3.15 -13.88 39.91
CA ARG A 659 3.71 -12.69 40.60
C ARG A 659 4.57 -11.81 39.70
N LEU A 660 5.33 -12.38 38.78
CA LEU A 660 6.12 -11.66 37.79
C LEU A 660 5.22 -10.90 36.82
N ASN A 661 4.16 -11.55 36.33
CA ASN A 661 3.17 -10.93 35.46
C ASN A 661 2.44 -9.77 36.15
N GLU A 662 2.08 -9.89 37.43
CA GLU A 662 1.51 -8.79 38.21
C GLU A 662 2.47 -7.60 38.34
N ALA A 663 3.75 -7.87 38.58
CA ALA A 663 4.77 -6.82 38.70
C ALA A 663 5.03 -6.12 37.35
N LEU A 664 5.08 -6.86 36.24
CA LEU A 664 5.17 -6.33 34.88
C LEU A 664 3.92 -5.51 34.50
N GLN A 665 2.73 -5.93 34.93
CA GLN A 665 1.50 -5.17 34.71
C GLN A 665 1.50 -3.85 35.49
N ALA A 666 1.98 -3.85 36.73
CA ALA A 666 2.16 -2.64 37.52
C ALA A 666 3.21 -1.69 36.92
N GLU A 667 4.30 -2.23 36.35
CA GLU A 667 5.29 -1.46 35.60
C GLU A 667 4.69 -0.81 34.35
N ARG A 668 3.89 -1.56 33.56
CA ARG A 668 3.16 -1.00 32.40
C ARG A 668 2.18 0.12 32.81
N GLN A 669 1.52 -0.03 33.95
CA GLN A 669 0.64 1.01 34.50
C GLN A 669 1.43 2.26 34.90
N LEU A 670 2.61 2.10 35.51
CA LEU A 670 3.51 3.20 35.86
C LEU A 670 4.00 3.95 34.61
N TYR A 671 4.42 3.24 33.56
CA TYR A 671 4.78 3.87 32.28
C TYR A 671 3.58 4.58 31.64
N SER A 672 2.38 3.98 31.70
CA SER A 672 1.16 4.62 31.19
C SER A 672 0.83 5.91 31.96
N SER A 673 0.98 5.91 33.29
CA SER A 673 0.84 7.10 34.11
C SER A 673 1.88 8.15 33.74
N LEU A 674 3.16 7.76 33.64
CA LEU A 674 4.27 8.67 33.30
C LEU A 674 4.12 9.31 31.91
N VAL A 675 3.59 8.56 30.93
CA VAL A 675 3.28 9.09 29.58
C VAL A 675 2.14 10.10 29.64
N LYS A 676 1.08 9.85 30.43
CA LYS A 676 -0.03 10.81 30.62
C LYS A 676 0.44 12.12 31.26
N PHE A 677 1.49 12.10 32.09
CA PHE A 677 2.08 13.30 32.70
C PHE A 677 2.98 14.14 31.77
N HIS A 678 3.37 13.62 30.60
CA HIS A 678 4.13 14.41 29.62
C HIS A 678 3.28 15.42 28.83
N ALA A 679 1.95 15.40 28.97
CA ALA A 679 1.02 16.25 28.20
C ALA A 679 0.64 17.60 28.86
N HIS A 680 1.08 17.89 30.09
CA HIS A 680 0.75 19.15 30.78
C HIS A 680 2.00 19.88 31.33
N PRO A 681 2.24 21.14 30.94
CA PRO A 681 3.36 21.94 31.46
C PRO A 681 2.92 22.69 32.74
N GLU A 682 3.82 22.71 33.74
CA GLU A 682 3.86 23.65 34.87
C GLU A 682 2.93 23.39 36.09
N SER A 683 3.40 22.60 37.07
CA SER A 683 3.05 22.80 38.49
C SER A 683 4.09 22.17 39.44
N SER A 684 4.31 22.77 40.61
CA SER A 684 5.16 22.22 41.70
C SER A 684 4.67 20.88 42.28
N GLU A 685 3.50 20.42 41.83
CA GLU A 685 2.93 19.11 42.15
C GLU A 685 3.53 18.01 41.26
N ARG A 686 4.06 18.37 40.07
CA ARG A 686 4.77 17.45 39.16
C ARG A 686 6.02 16.88 39.80
N ASP A 687 6.84 17.68 40.45
CA ASP A 687 8.08 17.19 41.06
C ASP A 687 7.80 16.23 42.22
N ARG A 688 6.74 16.50 43.01
CA ARG A 688 6.32 15.61 44.11
C ARG A 688 5.72 14.30 43.59
N THR A 689 4.91 14.36 42.52
CA THR A 689 4.33 13.15 41.91
C THR A 689 5.35 12.34 41.14
N LEU A 690 6.26 12.97 40.39
CA LEU A 690 7.40 12.28 39.75
C LEU A 690 8.31 11.63 40.78
N GLN A 691 8.54 12.26 41.92
CA GLN A 691 9.29 11.66 43.03
C GLN A 691 8.58 10.40 43.57
N VAL A 692 7.26 10.45 43.76
CA VAL A 692 6.44 9.29 44.19
C VAL A 692 6.43 8.18 43.13
N GLU A 693 6.32 8.51 41.85
CA GLU A 693 6.37 7.53 40.76
C GLU A 693 7.78 6.93 40.61
N LEU A 694 8.84 7.70 40.86
CA LEU A 694 10.21 7.22 40.84
C LEU A 694 10.51 6.30 42.03
N GLU A 695 10.00 6.61 43.21
CA GLU A 695 10.01 5.71 44.37
C GLU A 695 9.18 4.44 44.10
N GLY A 696 8.02 4.57 43.46
CA GLY A 696 7.21 3.44 43.00
C GLY A 696 7.92 2.54 41.99
N ALA A 697 8.66 3.13 41.05
CA ALA A 697 9.48 2.42 40.07
C ALA A 697 10.65 1.69 40.73
N GLN A 698 11.29 2.29 41.74
CA GLN A 698 12.34 1.63 42.52
C GLN A 698 11.80 0.42 43.28
N VAL A 699 10.63 0.54 43.93
CA VAL A 699 9.99 -0.57 44.64
C VAL A 699 9.58 -1.69 43.67
N LEU A 700 9.03 -1.34 42.50
CA LEU A 700 8.67 -2.31 41.47
C LEU A 700 9.89 -3.05 40.92
N ARG A 701 10.99 -2.33 40.69
CA ARG A 701 12.25 -2.93 40.26
C ARG A 701 12.80 -3.90 41.31
N SER A 702 12.82 -3.52 42.59
CA SER A 702 13.24 -4.44 43.67
C SER A 702 12.34 -5.68 43.75
N ARG A 703 11.02 -5.53 43.55
CA ARG A 703 10.07 -6.65 43.53
C ARG A 703 10.30 -7.57 42.32
N LEU A 704 10.58 -7.02 41.14
CA LEU A 704 10.91 -7.79 39.93
C LEU A 704 12.21 -8.57 40.10
N GLU A 705 13.26 -7.91 40.62
CA GLU A 705 14.55 -8.54 40.92
C GLU A 705 14.39 -9.68 41.93
N GLU A 706 13.55 -9.50 42.97
CA GLU A 706 13.26 -10.54 43.97
C GLU A 706 12.49 -11.73 43.38
N VAL A 707 11.46 -11.50 42.56
CA VAL A 707 10.67 -12.58 41.93
C VAL A 707 11.51 -13.33 40.91
N LEU A 708 12.31 -12.64 40.10
CA LEU A 708 13.23 -13.25 39.14
C LEU A 708 14.30 -14.08 39.86
N GLY A 709 14.91 -13.54 40.92
CA GLY A 709 15.89 -14.26 41.72
C GLY A 709 15.33 -15.57 42.29
N ARG A 710 14.13 -15.53 42.88
CA ARG A 710 13.46 -16.74 43.39
C ARG A 710 13.13 -17.75 42.29
N SER A 711 12.68 -17.27 41.12
CA SER A 711 12.38 -18.13 39.97
C SER A 711 13.62 -18.83 39.42
N LEU A 712 14.75 -18.14 39.35
CA LEU A 712 16.02 -18.71 38.94
C LEU A 712 16.53 -19.73 39.96
N GLU A 713 16.39 -19.45 41.26
CA GLU A 713 16.74 -20.42 42.30
C GLU A 713 15.91 -21.70 42.23
N ARG A 714 14.59 -21.59 41.98
CA ARG A 714 13.71 -22.76 41.83
C ARG A 714 13.98 -23.53 40.54
N LEU A 715 14.28 -22.84 39.46
CA LEU A 715 14.63 -23.44 38.17
C LEU A 715 15.97 -24.19 38.26
N ASN A 716 16.98 -23.60 38.91
CA ASN A 716 18.25 -24.29 39.20
C ASN A 716 18.06 -25.54 40.08
N ARG A 717 17.12 -25.49 41.04
CA ARG A 717 16.75 -26.67 41.86
C ARG A 717 16.03 -27.75 41.04
N LEU A 718 15.24 -27.37 40.04
CA LEU A 718 14.62 -28.31 39.09
C LEU A 718 15.66 -28.97 38.19
N GLU A 719 16.58 -28.20 37.63
CA GLU A 719 17.67 -28.71 36.77
C GLU A 719 18.56 -29.69 37.52
N THR A 720 18.91 -29.38 38.77
CA THR A 720 19.71 -30.30 39.61
C THR A 720 18.95 -31.59 39.95
N LEU A 721 17.64 -31.54 40.17
CA LEU A 721 16.83 -32.76 40.34
C LEU A 721 16.65 -33.57 39.04
N ALA A 722 16.69 -32.92 37.87
CA ALA A 722 16.65 -33.58 36.57
C ALA A 722 18.00 -34.27 36.23
N ALA A 723 19.13 -33.61 36.52
CA ALA A 723 20.47 -34.13 36.25
C ALA A 723 20.80 -35.43 37.03
N ILE A 724 20.27 -35.57 38.24
CA ILE A 724 20.46 -36.78 39.08
C ILE A 724 19.72 -38.00 38.49
N GLY A 725 18.77 -37.82 37.55
CA GLY A 725 18.02 -38.92 36.91
C GLY A 725 18.72 -39.61 35.73
N GLY A 726 19.82 -39.08 35.21
CA GLY A 726 20.49 -39.60 34.01
C GLY A 726 21.42 -40.80 34.24
N GLY A 727 21.75 -41.13 35.50
CA GLY A 727 22.82 -42.08 35.83
C GLY A 727 22.42 -43.56 35.98
N GLU A 728 21.14 -43.91 35.93
CA GLU A 728 20.68 -45.29 36.27
C GLU A 728 20.19 -46.12 35.07
N LEU A 729 20.37 -45.65 33.82
CA LEU A 729 19.90 -46.36 32.62
C LEU A 729 21.01 -47.02 31.76
N GLU A 730 22.26 -47.03 32.21
CA GLU A 730 23.38 -47.66 31.46
C GLU A 730 23.78 -49.08 31.92
N SER A 731 22.96 -49.79 32.69
CA SER A 731 23.21 -51.22 32.91
C SER A 731 21.94 -52.07 32.93
N VAL A 732 21.51 -52.53 31.74
CA VAL A 732 20.98 -53.88 31.46
C VAL A 732 21.24 -54.21 30.00
#